data_AF-A0A177TCW5-F1
#
_entry.id   AF-A0A177TCW5-F1
#
_cell.length_a   1.000
_cell.length_b   1.000
_cell.length_c   1.000
_cell.angle_alpha   90.00
_cell.angle_beta   90.00
_cell.angle_gamma   90.00
#
_symmetry.space_group_name_H-M   'P 1'
#
loop_
_entity.id
_entity.type
_entity.pdbx_description
1 polymer ?
#
loop_
_entity_poly.entity_id
_entity_poly.type
_entity_poly.pdbx_seq_one_letter_code
_entity_poly.pdbx_strand_id
1 'polypeptide(L)'
;MAIITHIDINSNVPTQLQQGIRELAQHPIRTSSPPISLSSSSLQPLTSNGSTDGIAWNCTFKPSRALDKRTLRIHPALTSAEQPTLLITILYHPDRTSNAFRALGHVLAVARSPDVLAAYKADAVSFNAGITSVSHLQSLHLTLSLLTRSEHAHFETIGTMIDCSRNGVLNVASTKFLLRILALLGYNMLQLYTEDTYKIPNEPFFGYLRGGYTFQDTKDIDDYAYMFGIELVPCIQTLGHLGQVLQWPRFLSLRDTSEVLLAAPAHPPTATLVAQMLDAATAPVRSKRIHLGMDETHGLAMGRYHQLYNAREGRDASEVFVRHLQVVQDLCQEKGLKGMIWSDMLFCLHARQNSLLGYYDSTAPPTSTATSLPKQTDLVFWDYYHLSTDSYRQRLKSHRDLMNTSSASNNTAAASAAAAFTSTFNALRARTFSTDEANRPAPPSAPPSPPPRDLWMAAGSWTWSRFWTALPFTFATVRASMSACKEASSGVDNVFLTIWGDEGNEVDLWSSLPAWTYYAEHGFRKIADLSSEQVEELVASTQDDDIEVDVARESYSAIEEDEDDAYGHDEDGNPVRLSAAEAEVDVDLLRAKFDALCGGNFDDFVVASRVDDVAPEQQTVDDRIHFAPNTSKWLLWEEPFFGFVSPSSALSGVDLQQHYEALATYLLPRIRVPSSSSAAGSADGGGAVEMDGLDGMEDGEAMGFLSRSRATAGQGPFSSQTKDEDDEPSSSPNPSTHPLNARLVLPYLLAQALSLKAGLRRELHEAYRAQNWNVLRGLGGKGEGSRLGRLRVAVEKLWRYHREMWMSMYHPFGWETVELRYGGFRTRLDTMHARIVRFLEHIDAGGQVGVPLSPTTTKASQQPKERADGVLLDVSAAIGIDPRPVQRTAALLASTTGAGDSVDTSSAANGGGSKNDGAGGTETLYSTAVTELPELQVELELVYGSADQLLDYHRVSRPTYC
;
A
#
# COMPACT_ATOMS: atom_id res chain seq x y z
N MET A 1 -6.08 -26.37 -19.54
CA MET A 1 -6.77 -26.68 -18.28
C MET A 1 -6.77 -25.48 -17.37
N ALA A 2 -7.95 -25.00 -17.00
CA ALA A 2 -8.23 -24.14 -15.86
C ALA A 2 -9.35 -24.77 -15.00
N ILE A 3 -9.32 -24.53 -13.69
CA ILE A 3 -10.42 -24.87 -12.80
C ILE A 3 -11.37 -23.67 -12.74
N ILE A 4 -12.66 -23.93 -12.92
CA ILE A 4 -13.73 -22.95 -12.94
C ILE A 4 -14.64 -23.23 -11.74
N THR A 5 -14.72 -22.29 -10.82
CA THR A 5 -15.65 -22.32 -9.69
C THR A 5 -17.01 -21.82 -10.19
N HIS A 6 -17.91 -22.75 -10.50
CA HIS A 6 -19.29 -22.46 -10.85
C HIS A 6 -20.10 -22.12 -9.60
N ILE A 7 -20.89 -21.05 -9.68
CA ILE A 7 -21.79 -20.61 -8.60
C ILE A 7 -23.16 -20.32 -9.20
N ASP A 8 -24.17 -21.14 -8.85
CA ASP A 8 -25.57 -20.84 -9.15
C ASP A 8 -26.07 -19.80 -8.14
N ILE A 9 -26.12 -18.55 -8.60
CA ILE A 9 -26.56 -17.39 -7.83
C ILE A 9 -28.02 -17.49 -7.41
N ASN A 10 -28.86 -18.18 -8.17
CA ASN A 10 -30.30 -18.15 -8.00
C ASN A 10 -30.80 -19.21 -7.00
N SER A 11 -30.13 -20.37 -6.93
CA SER A 11 -30.51 -21.47 -6.02
C SER A 11 -29.57 -21.65 -4.83
N ASN A 12 -28.29 -21.28 -4.94
CA ASN A 12 -27.24 -21.67 -3.98
C ASN A 12 -26.53 -20.49 -3.29
N VAL A 13 -26.98 -19.26 -3.51
CA VAL A 13 -26.41 -18.04 -2.88
C VAL A 13 -27.50 -17.23 -2.17
N PRO A 14 -27.46 -17.10 -0.83
CA PRO A 14 -28.34 -16.21 -0.08
C PRO A 14 -28.26 -14.77 -0.56
N THR A 15 -29.40 -14.06 -0.59
CA THR A 15 -29.56 -12.72 -1.19
C THR A 15 -28.49 -11.71 -0.76
N GLN A 16 -28.06 -11.76 0.51
CA GLN A 16 -27.02 -10.90 1.08
C GLN A 16 -25.66 -11.04 0.38
N LEU A 17 -25.29 -12.24 -0.10
CA LEU A 17 -24.01 -12.50 -0.77
C LEU A 17 -24.05 -12.28 -2.29
N GLN A 18 -25.25 -12.29 -2.91
CA GLN A 18 -25.38 -12.29 -4.37
C GLN A 18 -24.71 -11.10 -5.05
N GLN A 19 -24.76 -9.90 -4.45
CA GLN A 19 -24.14 -8.71 -5.04
C GLN A 19 -22.61 -8.76 -4.96
N GLY A 20 -22.03 -9.16 -3.82
CA GLY A 20 -20.59 -9.34 -3.66
C GLY A 20 -20.01 -10.43 -4.56
N ILE A 21 -20.72 -11.56 -4.74
CA ILE A 21 -20.28 -12.62 -5.65
C ILE A 21 -20.34 -12.20 -7.13
N ARG A 22 -21.36 -11.43 -7.54
CA ARG A 22 -21.41 -10.84 -8.89
C ARG A 22 -20.24 -9.87 -9.14
N GLU A 23 -19.94 -9.01 -8.18
CA GLU A 23 -18.80 -8.08 -8.23
C GLU A 23 -17.45 -8.82 -8.38
N LEU A 24 -17.20 -9.84 -7.56
CA LEU A 24 -15.97 -10.64 -7.62
C LEU A 24 -15.81 -11.41 -8.94
N ALA A 25 -16.91 -11.85 -9.55
CA ALA A 25 -16.90 -12.51 -10.86
C ALA A 25 -16.70 -11.54 -12.03
N GLN A 26 -17.21 -10.30 -11.92
CA GLN A 26 -17.06 -9.25 -12.94
C GLN A 26 -15.68 -8.57 -12.91
N HIS A 27 -15.04 -8.50 -11.73
CA HIS A 27 -13.76 -7.85 -11.53
C HIS A 27 -12.67 -8.81 -10.98
N PRO A 28 -12.31 -9.87 -11.74
CA PRO A 28 -11.27 -10.81 -11.34
C PRO A 28 -9.88 -10.15 -11.39
N ILE A 29 -9.06 -10.46 -10.39
CA ILE A 29 -7.70 -9.88 -10.23
C ILE A 29 -6.68 -10.47 -11.23
N ARG A 30 -7.04 -11.56 -11.93
CA ARG A 30 -6.28 -12.15 -13.04
C ARG A 30 -7.12 -12.11 -14.32
N THR A 31 -6.49 -11.75 -15.45
CA THR A 31 -7.16 -11.56 -16.75
C THR A 31 -7.36 -12.84 -17.55
N SER A 32 -6.61 -13.90 -17.24
CA SER A 32 -6.67 -15.21 -17.91
C SER A 32 -7.86 -16.05 -17.44
N SER A 33 -9.05 -15.71 -17.96
CA SER A 33 -10.37 -16.26 -17.60
C SER A 33 -10.85 -15.92 -16.17
N PRO A 34 -12.14 -15.62 -15.97
CA PRO A 34 -12.70 -15.43 -14.63
C PRO A 34 -12.70 -16.78 -13.89
N PRO A 35 -12.24 -16.84 -12.62
CA PRO A 35 -12.24 -18.09 -11.86
C PRO A 35 -13.64 -18.45 -11.38
N ILE A 36 -14.53 -17.46 -11.26
CA ILE A 36 -15.94 -17.63 -10.90
C ILE A 36 -16.76 -17.60 -12.19
N SER A 37 -17.54 -18.66 -12.44
CA SER A 37 -18.54 -18.73 -13.51
C SER A 37 -19.94 -18.70 -12.91
N LEU A 38 -20.82 -17.87 -13.48
CA LEU A 38 -22.16 -17.65 -12.98
C LEU A 38 -23.18 -18.26 -13.94
N SER A 39 -23.95 -19.25 -13.47
CA SER A 39 -25.02 -19.87 -14.25
C SER A 39 -26.38 -19.68 -13.59
N SER A 40 -27.44 -19.83 -14.39
CA SER A 40 -28.83 -19.97 -13.95
C SER A 40 -29.37 -21.37 -14.25
N SER A 41 -28.47 -22.36 -14.37
CA SER A 41 -28.74 -23.74 -14.76
C SER A 41 -27.90 -24.68 -13.91
N SER A 42 -28.54 -25.75 -13.45
CA SER A 42 -27.98 -26.75 -12.55
C SER A 42 -26.84 -27.56 -13.19
N LEU A 43 -25.78 -27.80 -12.39
CA LEU A 43 -24.79 -28.87 -12.53
C LEU A 43 -24.42 -29.26 -13.98
N GLN A 44 -23.41 -28.60 -14.55
CA GLN A 44 -22.72 -29.19 -15.70
C GLN A 44 -21.78 -30.31 -15.22
N PRO A 45 -21.82 -31.52 -15.83
CA PRO A 45 -20.89 -32.60 -15.50
C PRO A 45 -19.42 -32.25 -15.82
N LEU A 46 -18.48 -33.07 -15.33
CA LEU A 46 -17.17 -33.20 -15.98
C LEU A 46 -17.35 -33.86 -17.35
N THR A 47 -17.73 -33.08 -18.37
CA THR A 47 -18.09 -33.60 -19.69
C THR A 47 -16.86 -34.06 -20.46
N SER A 48 -16.74 -35.37 -20.70
CA SER A 48 -15.71 -36.03 -21.50
C SER A 48 -15.78 -35.75 -23.02
N ASN A 49 -16.50 -34.71 -23.46
CA ASN A 49 -16.76 -34.39 -24.86
C ASN A 49 -15.68 -33.46 -25.47
N GLY A 50 -14.46 -33.99 -25.66
CA GLY A 50 -13.50 -33.52 -26.67
C GLY A 50 -12.96 -32.08 -26.58
N SER A 51 -13.34 -31.28 -25.58
CA SER A 51 -12.92 -29.89 -25.40
C SER A 51 -12.05 -29.76 -24.14
N THR A 52 -10.74 -29.72 -24.32
CA THR A 52 -9.74 -30.16 -23.33
C THR A 52 -9.28 -29.10 -22.31
N ASP A 53 -10.18 -28.25 -21.80
CA ASP A 53 -9.74 -27.07 -21.03
C ASP A 53 -10.39 -26.75 -19.68
N GLY A 54 -11.58 -27.27 -19.34
CA GLY A 54 -12.30 -26.85 -18.12
C GLY A 54 -12.58 -27.96 -17.10
N ILE A 55 -12.39 -27.67 -15.81
CA ILE A 55 -12.84 -28.49 -14.66
C ILE A 55 -13.85 -27.68 -13.84
N ALA A 56 -15.05 -28.20 -13.61
CA ALA A 56 -16.12 -27.51 -12.91
C ALA A 56 -16.19 -27.90 -11.42
N TRP A 57 -16.08 -26.91 -10.53
CA TRP A 57 -16.35 -27.03 -9.10
C TRP A 57 -17.61 -26.23 -8.75
N ASN A 58 -18.63 -26.85 -8.17
CA ASN A 58 -19.91 -26.20 -7.86
C ASN A 58 -19.93 -25.73 -6.40
N CYS A 59 -19.92 -24.42 -6.15
CA CYS A 59 -19.92 -23.88 -4.79
C CYS A 59 -21.33 -23.47 -4.32
N THR A 60 -21.67 -23.78 -3.07
CA THR A 60 -22.96 -23.46 -2.45
C THR A 60 -22.77 -22.86 -1.05
N PHE A 61 -23.63 -21.91 -0.67
CA PHE A 61 -23.52 -21.16 0.58
C PHE A 61 -24.70 -21.46 1.49
N LYS A 62 -24.40 -21.94 2.71
CA LYS A 62 -25.38 -22.40 3.70
C LYS A 62 -25.22 -21.62 5.01
N PRO A 63 -26.04 -20.57 5.26
CA PRO A 63 -26.04 -19.88 6.53
C PRO A 63 -26.73 -20.75 7.59
N SER A 64 -26.10 -20.96 8.74
CA SER A 64 -26.72 -21.63 9.90
C SER A 64 -26.55 -20.79 11.17
N ARG A 65 -27.62 -20.69 11.97
CA ARG A 65 -27.58 -20.11 13.32
C ARG A 65 -27.06 -21.09 14.38
N ALA A 66 -26.97 -22.37 14.07
CA ALA A 66 -26.39 -23.39 14.96
C ALA A 66 -24.84 -23.39 14.94
N LEU A 67 -24.22 -22.74 13.94
CA LEU A 67 -22.78 -22.53 13.88
C LEU A 67 -22.39 -21.26 14.66
N ASP A 68 -21.34 -21.32 15.49
CA ASP A 68 -20.82 -20.13 16.16
C ASP A 68 -20.47 -19.00 15.19
N LYS A 69 -20.71 -17.75 15.62
CA LYS A 69 -20.56 -16.55 14.81
C LYS A 69 -19.16 -16.40 14.19
N ARG A 70 -18.11 -16.91 14.83
CA ARG A 70 -16.70 -16.78 14.40
C ARG A 70 -16.20 -17.96 13.57
N THR A 71 -16.93 -19.07 13.56
CA THR A 71 -16.57 -20.28 12.83
C THR A 71 -16.95 -20.20 11.35
N LEU A 72 -16.16 -20.87 10.50
CA LEU A 72 -16.48 -21.16 9.10
C LEU A 72 -16.07 -22.60 8.80
N ARG A 73 -16.81 -23.29 7.92
CA ARG A 73 -16.45 -24.65 7.48
C ARG A 73 -16.66 -24.81 5.98
N ILE A 74 -15.70 -25.46 5.33
CA ILE A 74 -15.71 -25.80 3.90
C ILE A 74 -15.74 -27.33 3.81
N HIS A 75 -16.82 -27.89 3.28
CA HIS A 75 -17.00 -29.33 3.09
C HIS A 75 -17.13 -29.67 1.60
N PRO A 76 -16.09 -30.24 0.97
CA PRO A 76 -16.15 -30.71 -0.41
C PRO A 76 -16.66 -32.17 -0.48
N ALA A 77 -17.62 -32.43 -1.37
CA ALA A 77 -18.24 -33.73 -1.57
C ALA A 77 -18.42 -34.06 -3.07
N LEU A 78 -18.68 -35.32 -3.40
CA LEU A 78 -18.86 -35.80 -4.77
C LEU A 78 -20.33 -36.10 -5.05
N THR A 79 -20.85 -35.59 -6.18
CA THR A 79 -22.28 -35.75 -6.52
C THR A 79 -22.69 -37.16 -6.95
N SER A 80 -21.79 -37.93 -7.59
CA SER A 80 -22.02 -39.33 -7.93
C SER A 80 -20.70 -40.04 -8.29
N ALA A 81 -20.71 -41.37 -8.33
CA ALA A 81 -19.58 -42.18 -8.80
C ALA A 81 -19.49 -42.30 -10.34
N GLU A 82 -20.61 -42.11 -11.06
CA GLU A 82 -20.68 -42.29 -12.52
C GLU A 82 -20.41 -40.97 -13.29
N GLN A 83 -20.84 -39.84 -12.72
CA GLN A 83 -20.50 -38.50 -13.16
C GLN A 83 -20.08 -37.69 -11.91
N PRO A 84 -18.79 -37.76 -11.52
CA PRO A 84 -18.30 -36.95 -10.42
C PRO A 84 -18.31 -35.48 -10.81
N THR A 85 -19.05 -34.66 -10.05
CA THR A 85 -18.77 -33.22 -9.95
C THR A 85 -18.47 -32.91 -8.49
N LEU A 86 -17.58 -31.95 -8.27
CA LEU A 86 -17.21 -31.52 -6.93
C LEU A 86 -18.24 -30.49 -6.44
N LEU A 87 -18.95 -30.82 -5.38
CA LEU A 87 -19.85 -29.92 -4.66
C LEU A 87 -19.10 -29.37 -3.44
N ILE A 88 -19.00 -28.05 -3.32
CA ILE A 88 -18.30 -27.39 -2.22
C ILE A 88 -19.33 -26.63 -1.38
N THR A 89 -19.62 -27.12 -0.18
CA THR A 89 -20.55 -26.50 0.76
C THR A 89 -19.80 -25.60 1.73
N ILE A 90 -20.13 -24.29 1.72
CA ILE A 90 -19.62 -23.29 2.65
C ILE A 90 -20.67 -23.06 3.75
N LEU A 91 -20.35 -23.48 4.97
CA LEU A 91 -21.11 -23.22 6.18
C LEU A 91 -20.55 -22.00 6.92
N TYR A 92 -21.43 -21.06 7.27
CA TYR A 92 -21.09 -19.82 7.97
C TYR A 92 -22.28 -19.32 8.81
N HIS A 93 -22.04 -18.45 9.79
CA HIS A 93 -23.13 -17.81 10.54
C HIS A 93 -23.67 -16.58 9.78
N PRO A 94 -24.99 -16.40 9.61
CA PRO A 94 -25.56 -15.30 8.81
C PRO A 94 -25.10 -13.90 9.25
N ASP A 95 -24.92 -13.68 10.55
CA ASP A 95 -24.52 -12.38 11.09
C ASP A 95 -22.99 -12.12 11.04
N ARG A 96 -22.22 -12.93 10.27
CA ARG A 96 -20.79 -12.69 9.93
C ARG A 96 -20.49 -13.13 8.49
N THR A 97 -21.08 -12.44 7.51
CA THR A 97 -20.91 -12.74 6.06
C THR A 97 -19.46 -12.71 5.56
N SER A 98 -18.54 -12.01 6.23
CA SER A 98 -17.10 -12.03 5.90
C SER A 98 -16.50 -13.44 5.93
N ASN A 99 -17.02 -14.34 6.78
CA ASN A 99 -16.60 -15.74 6.85
C ASN A 99 -16.93 -16.51 5.55
N ALA A 100 -18.05 -16.19 4.88
CA ALA A 100 -18.39 -16.78 3.59
C ALA A 100 -17.45 -16.30 2.47
N PHE A 101 -17.03 -15.02 2.48
CA PHE A 101 -16.07 -14.50 1.52
C PHE A 101 -14.64 -15.03 1.76
N ARG A 102 -14.22 -15.22 3.02
CA ARG A 102 -12.96 -15.91 3.35
C ARG A 102 -12.96 -17.36 2.86
N ALA A 103 -14.06 -18.08 3.09
CA ALA A 103 -14.22 -19.45 2.61
C ALA A 103 -14.14 -19.53 1.07
N LEU A 104 -14.79 -18.60 0.36
CA LEU A 104 -14.65 -18.47 -1.09
C LEU A 104 -13.20 -18.14 -1.50
N GLY A 105 -12.50 -17.28 -0.76
CA GLY A 105 -11.07 -17.00 -0.96
C GLY A 105 -10.20 -18.26 -0.87
N HIS A 106 -10.43 -19.12 0.13
CA HIS A 106 -9.75 -20.41 0.23
C HIS A 106 -10.07 -21.33 -0.95
N VAL A 107 -11.34 -21.45 -1.36
CA VAL A 107 -11.74 -22.23 -2.55
C VAL A 107 -11.03 -21.73 -3.81
N LEU A 108 -10.98 -20.41 -4.01
CA LEU A 108 -10.29 -19.79 -5.16
C LEU A 108 -8.76 -19.95 -5.09
N ALA A 109 -8.18 -20.10 -3.89
CA ALA A 109 -6.77 -20.42 -3.71
C ALA A 109 -6.45 -21.86 -4.13
N VAL A 110 -7.21 -22.85 -3.63
CA VAL A 110 -6.98 -24.25 -4.00
C VAL A 110 -7.30 -24.50 -5.48
N ALA A 111 -8.31 -23.83 -6.06
CA ALA A 111 -8.60 -23.86 -7.50
C ALA A 111 -7.45 -23.31 -8.39
N ARG A 112 -6.49 -22.60 -7.80
CA ARG A 112 -5.34 -21.98 -8.47
C ARG A 112 -3.99 -22.57 -8.05
N SER A 113 -3.97 -23.56 -7.14
CA SER A 113 -2.75 -24.24 -6.70
C SER A 113 -2.03 -24.89 -7.90
N PRO A 114 -0.71 -24.68 -8.06
CA PRO A 114 0.09 -25.38 -9.06
C PRO A 114 0.00 -26.90 -8.95
N ASP A 115 -0.03 -27.44 -7.73
CA ASP A 115 -0.03 -28.89 -7.46
C ASP A 115 -1.37 -29.52 -7.81
N VAL A 116 -2.48 -28.85 -7.49
CA VAL A 116 -3.83 -29.25 -7.91
C VAL A 116 -3.93 -29.25 -9.44
N LEU A 117 -3.45 -28.19 -10.09
CA LEU A 117 -3.41 -28.08 -11.55
C LEU A 117 -2.43 -29.08 -12.22
N ALA A 118 -1.39 -29.53 -11.52
CA ALA A 118 -0.47 -30.56 -11.99
C ALA A 118 -1.08 -31.97 -11.84
N ALA A 119 -1.68 -32.27 -10.70
CA ALA A 119 -2.35 -33.53 -10.42
C ALA A 119 -3.51 -33.76 -11.41
N TYR A 120 -4.32 -32.73 -11.72
CA TYR A 120 -5.40 -32.85 -12.72
C TYR A 120 -4.87 -33.16 -14.13
N LYS A 121 -3.67 -32.68 -14.50
CA LYS A 121 -3.02 -33.04 -15.78
C LYS A 121 -2.53 -34.50 -15.76
N ALA A 122 -1.93 -34.95 -14.66
CA ALA A 122 -1.45 -36.33 -14.50
C ALA A 122 -2.61 -37.35 -14.53
N ASP A 123 -3.72 -37.03 -13.86
CA ASP A 123 -4.94 -37.83 -13.90
C ASP A 123 -5.56 -37.85 -15.30
N ALA A 124 -5.57 -36.74 -16.04
CA ALA A 124 -6.07 -36.71 -17.42
C ALA A 124 -5.25 -37.59 -18.38
N VAL A 125 -3.93 -37.62 -18.23
CA VAL A 125 -3.05 -38.56 -18.95
C VAL A 125 -3.38 -40.02 -18.56
N SER A 126 -3.61 -40.28 -17.28
CA SER A 126 -3.96 -41.61 -16.76
C SER A 126 -5.34 -42.11 -17.23
N PHE A 127 -6.31 -41.20 -17.38
CA PHE A 127 -7.65 -41.48 -17.91
C PHE A 127 -7.57 -41.83 -19.41
N ASN A 128 -6.77 -41.08 -20.18
CA ASN A 128 -6.48 -41.38 -21.59
C ASN A 128 -5.72 -42.71 -21.77
N ALA A 129 -5.00 -43.18 -20.75
CA ALA A 129 -4.36 -44.50 -20.72
C ALA A 129 -5.31 -45.65 -20.32
N GLY A 130 -6.60 -45.38 -20.07
CA GLY A 130 -7.61 -46.41 -19.81
C GLY A 130 -7.72 -46.87 -18.34
N ILE A 131 -7.22 -46.09 -17.39
CA ILE A 131 -7.39 -46.35 -15.94
C ILE A 131 -8.73 -45.74 -15.49
N THR A 132 -9.65 -46.58 -15.01
CA THR A 132 -11.10 -46.27 -14.99
C THR A 132 -11.75 -46.11 -13.60
N SER A 133 -11.00 -46.07 -12.49
CA SER A 133 -11.59 -45.86 -11.16
C SER A 133 -11.35 -44.45 -10.61
N VAL A 134 -12.44 -43.75 -10.29
CA VAL A 134 -12.45 -42.44 -9.61
C VAL A 134 -11.71 -42.51 -8.26
N SER A 135 -11.67 -43.68 -7.61
CA SER A 135 -10.99 -43.90 -6.33
C SER A 135 -9.46 -43.78 -6.37
N HIS A 136 -8.84 -43.70 -7.55
CA HIS A 136 -7.38 -43.62 -7.72
C HIS A 136 -6.90 -42.28 -8.29
N LEU A 137 -7.81 -41.32 -8.48
CA LEU A 137 -7.48 -39.99 -9.00
C LEU A 137 -6.72 -39.18 -7.94
N GLN A 138 -5.45 -38.87 -8.20
CA GLN A 138 -4.59 -38.14 -7.26
C GLN A 138 -5.04 -36.69 -7.09
N SER A 139 -5.52 -36.06 -8.17
CA SER A 139 -6.09 -34.71 -8.13
C SER A 139 -7.32 -34.64 -7.23
N LEU A 140 -8.14 -35.69 -7.20
CA LEU A 140 -9.35 -35.73 -6.39
C LEU A 140 -9.01 -35.83 -4.91
N HIS A 141 -8.09 -36.72 -4.53
CA HIS A 141 -7.66 -36.84 -3.14
C HIS A 141 -7.00 -35.55 -2.63
N LEU A 142 -6.10 -34.96 -3.42
CA LEU A 142 -5.43 -33.68 -3.10
C LEU A 142 -6.42 -32.50 -3.05
N THR A 143 -7.39 -32.46 -3.95
CA THR A 143 -8.43 -31.41 -3.97
C THR A 143 -9.32 -31.52 -2.73
N LEU A 144 -9.75 -32.73 -2.35
CA LEU A 144 -10.57 -32.95 -1.16
C LEU A 144 -9.81 -32.60 0.12
N SER A 145 -8.53 -32.97 0.25
CA SER A 145 -7.75 -32.66 1.46
C SER A 145 -7.42 -31.18 1.60
N LEU A 146 -7.11 -30.47 0.51
CA LEU A 146 -6.83 -29.02 0.55
C LEU A 146 -8.10 -28.16 0.71
N LEU A 147 -9.26 -28.61 0.21
CA LEU A 147 -10.52 -27.88 0.37
C LEU A 147 -11.25 -28.16 1.69
N THR A 148 -11.10 -29.35 2.29
CA THR A 148 -11.74 -29.66 3.58
C THR A 148 -11.10 -28.83 4.67
N ARG A 149 -11.83 -27.84 5.20
CA ARG A 149 -11.24 -26.89 6.14
C ARG A 149 -12.28 -26.23 7.05
N SER A 150 -12.08 -26.39 8.34
CA SER A 150 -12.80 -25.69 9.40
C SER A 150 -11.87 -24.68 10.09
N GLU A 151 -12.30 -23.43 10.18
CA GLU A 151 -11.55 -22.36 10.87
C GLU A 151 -12.43 -21.62 11.88
N HIS A 152 -11.80 -21.05 12.90
CA HIS A 152 -12.44 -20.18 13.88
C HIS A 152 -11.64 -18.88 14.00
N ALA A 153 -12.30 -17.72 13.83
CA ALA A 153 -11.66 -16.43 13.97
C ALA A 153 -11.32 -16.14 15.44
N HIS A 154 -10.10 -15.70 15.74
CA HIS A 154 -9.71 -15.32 17.10
C HIS A 154 -10.47 -14.06 17.59
N PHE A 155 -10.80 -13.14 16.68
CA PHE A 155 -11.29 -11.80 17.00
C PHE A 155 -12.69 -11.53 16.41
N GLU A 156 -13.47 -10.67 17.07
CA GLU A 156 -14.71 -10.13 16.51
C GLU A 156 -14.43 -9.25 15.30
N THR A 157 -13.58 -8.23 15.46
CA THR A 157 -13.13 -7.37 14.37
C THR A 157 -11.70 -7.73 13.96
N ILE A 158 -11.50 -8.00 12.67
CA ILE A 158 -10.18 -7.98 12.02
C ILE A 158 -10.25 -6.99 10.85
N GLY A 159 -9.51 -5.89 10.97
CA GLY A 159 -9.60 -4.76 10.06
C GLY A 159 -8.27 -4.22 9.55
N THR A 160 -8.32 -3.13 8.79
CA THR A 160 -7.13 -2.37 8.37
C THR A 160 -7.45 -0.87 8.26
N MET A 161 -6.43 -0.01 8.43
CA MET A 161 -6.55 1.45 8.33
C MET A 161 -5.57 1.99 7.29
N ILE A 162 -6.08 2.73 6.30
CA ILE A 162 -5.29 3.34 5.23
C ILE A 162 -5.03 4.81 5.53
N ASP A 163 -3.77 5.24 5.53
CA ASP A 163 -3.42 6.65 5.51
C ASP A 163 -3.89 7.32 4.20
N CYS A 164 -4.85 8.24 4.34
CA CYS A 164 -5.35 9.10 3.27
C CYS A 164 -5.04 10.58 3.58
N SER A 165 -4.01 10.86 4.40
CA SER A 165 -3.71 12.19 4.94
C SER A 165 -2.29 12.66 4.61
N ARG A 166 -1.31 11.74 4.53
CA ARG A 166 0.08 12.11 4.26
C ARG A 166 0.31 12.24 2.74
N ASN A 167 -0.45 13.16 2.14
CA ASN A 167 -0.58 13.51 0.72
C ASN A 167 -1.39 12.52 -0.14
N GLY A 168 -1.09 11.23 -0.12
CA GLY A 168 -1.78 10.24 -0.98
C GLY A 168 -3.19 9.91 -0.49
N VAL A 169 -4.24 10.53 -1.08
CA VAL A 169 -5.65 10.16 -0.84
C VAL A 169 -6.03 9.01 -1.78
N LEU A 170 -6.37 7.83 -1.25
CA LEU A 170 -6.72 6.65 -2.06
C LEU A 170 -7.97 6.91 -2.92
N ASN A 171 -7.90 6.63 -4.23
CA ASN A 171 -9.05 6.86 -5.11
C ASN A 171 -10.13 5.78 -4.91
N VAL A 172 -11.40 6.12 -5.16
CA VAL A 172 -12.54 5.23 -4.92
C VAL A 172 -12.41 3.88 -5.65
N ALA A 173 -11.83 3.84 -6.85
CA ALA A 173 -11.63 2.59 -7.59
C ALA A 173 -10.55 1.70 -6.94
N SER A 174 -9.50 2.30 -6.40
CA SER A 174 -8.46 1.62 -5.62
C SER A 174 -8.99 1.11 -4.27
N THR A 175 -9.82 1.87 -3.56
CA THR A 175 -10.49 1.39 -2.35
C THR A 175 -11.44 0.22 -2.66
N LYS A 176 -12.16 0.27 -3.79
CA LYS A 176 -13.01 -0.84 -4.29
C LYS A 176 -12.18 -2.07 -4.72
N PHE A 177 -10.96 -1.89 -5.20
CA PHE A 177 -10.01 -2.99 -5.45
C PHE A 177 -9.52 -3.64 -4.15
N LEU A 178 -9.08 -2.83 -3.18
CA LEU A 178 -8.67 -3.31 -1.85
C LEU A 178 -9.80 -4.09 -1.17
N LEU A 179 -11.02 -3.56 -1.16
CA LEU A 179 -12.18 -4.20 -0.51
C LEU A 179 -12.50 -5.61 -1.06
N ARG A 180 -12.26 -5.88 -2.35
CA ARG A 180 -12.40 -7.23 -2.92
C ARG A 180 -11.36 -8.21 -2.36
N ILE A 181 -10.12 -7.75 -2.14
CA ILE A 181 -9.06 -8.57 -1.53
C ILE A 181 -9.35 -8.79 -0.05
N LEU A 182 -9.69 -7.72 0.68
CA LEU A 182 -10.04 -7.77 2.11
C LEU A 182 -11.19 -8.77 2.37
N ALA A 183 -12.22 -8.78 1.52
CA ALA A 183 -13.33 -9.74 1.60
C ALA A 183 -12.85 -11.20 1.45
N LEU A 184 -12.03 -11.50 0.44
CA LEU A 184 -11.51 -12.84 0.18
C LEU A 184 -10.50 -13.32 1.24
N LEU A 185 -9.86 -12.39 1.97
CA LEU A 185 -8.99 -12.70 3.11
C LEU A 185 -9.78 -12.85 4.43
N GLY A 186 -11.01 -12.34 4.52
CA GLY A 186 -11.88 -12.44 5.70
C GLY A 186 -11.89 -11.24 6.64
N TYR A 187 -11.33 -10.11 6.23
CA TYR A 187 -11.47 -8.84 6.96
C TYR A 187 -12.94 -8.41 7.02
N ASN A 188 -13.32 -7.75 8.11
CA ASN A 188 -14.69 -7.25 8.32
C ASN A 188 -14.73 -5.76 8.73
N MET A 189 -13.61 -5.05 8.70
CA MET A 189 -13.55 -3.61 8.95
C MET A 189 -12.48 -2.92 8.10
N LEU A 190 -12.80 -1.72 7.60
CA LEU A 190 -11.87 -0.81 6.93
C LEU A 190 -11.95 0.56 7.63
N GLN A 191 -10.81 1.19 7.88
CA GLN A 191 -10.72 2.61 8.21
C GLN A 191 -9.98 3.38 7.11
N LEU A 192 -10.38 4.65 6.94
CA LEU A 192 -9.63 5.63 6.15
C LEU A 192 -9.20 6.73 7.13
N TYR A 193 -7.89 6.89 7.33
CA TYR A 193 -7.31 7.90 8.21
C TYR A 193 -7.24 9.25 7.48
N THR A 194 -8.06 10.20 7.94
CA THR A 194 -8.34 11.47 7.27
C THR A 194 -8.25 12.64 8.26
N GLU A 195 -7.08 13.28 8.34
CA GLU A 195 -6.80 14.49 9.14
C GLU A 195 -7.66 15.66 8.65
N ASP A 196 -7.48 16.04 7.38
CA ASP A 196 -8.19 17.10 6.69
C ASP A 196 -8.84 16.66 5.36
N THR A 197 -8.67 15.39 4.99
CA THR A 197 -8.95 14.87 3.65
C THR A 197 -10.40 14.37 3.46
N TYR A 198 -11.36 15.13 3.97
CA TYR A 198 -12.80 15.01 3.70
C TYR A 198 -13.46 16.40 3.61
N LYS A 199 -14.70 16.50 3.09
CA LYS A 199 -15.38 17.80 2.90
C LYS A 199 -16.39 18.14 3.99
N ILE A 200 -16.05 19.13 4.83
CA ILE A 200 -16.99 19.77 5.76
C ILE A 200 -17.85 20.81 5.01
N PRO A 201 -19.19 20.73 5.07
CA PRO A 201 -20.07 21.72 4.44
C PRO A 201 -19.83 23.14 4.95
N ASN A 202 -19.71 24.09 4.02
CA ASN A 202 -19.47 25.52 4.26
C ASN A 202 -18.11 25.90 4.89
N GLU A 203 -17.15 24.98 5.02
CA GLU A 203 -15.79 25.29 5.51
C GLU A 203 -14.73 25.03 4.41
N PRO A 204 -14.57 25.95 3.44
CA PRO A 204 -13.83 25.68 2.19
C PRO A 204 -12.31 25.58 2.36
N PHE A 205 -11.77 25.96 3.53
CA PHE A 205 -10.34 25.80 3.85
C PHE A 205 -10.02 24.41 4.45
N PHE A 206 -11.03 23.60 4.78
CA PHE A 206 -10.81 22.24 5.25
C PHE A 206 -10.55 21.31 4.05
N GLY A 207 -9.40 20.63 4.04
CA GLY A 207 -8.95 19.82 2.90
C GLY A 207 -8.73 20.62 1.60
N TYR A 208 -8.39 21.92 1.70
CA TYR A 208 -8.24 22.80 0.55
C TYR A 208 -7.00 22.43 -0.28
N LEU A 209 -7.21 22.10 -1.57
CA LEU A 209 -6.19 21.57 -2.49
C LEU A 209 -5.53 20.25 -2.04
N ARG A 210 -6.19 19.50 -1.15
CA ARG A 210 -5.65 18.27 -0.52
C ARG A 210 -6.31 16.98 -1.01
N GLY A 211 -7.03 17.03 -2.13
CA GLY A 211 -7.72 15.87 -2.73
C GLY A 211 -8.86 15.24 -1.92
N GLY A 212 -9.12 15.66 -0.68
CA GLY A 212 -10.01 14.98 0.27
C GLY A 212 -11.43 14.67 -0.22
N TYR A 213 -11.94 13.51 0.23
CA TYR A 213 -13.20 12.87 -0.18
C TYR A 213 -14.44 13.78 -0.06
N THR A 214 -15.31 13.72 -1.06
CA THR A 214 -16.67 14.22 -0.97
C THR A 214 -17.58 13.23 -0.23
N PHE A 215 -18.77 13.70 0.18
CA PHE A 215 -19.82 12.84 0.74
C PHE A 215 -20.13 11.64 -0.15
N GLN A 216 -20.15 11.82 -1.49
CA GLN A 216 -20.46 10.74 -2.41
C GLN A 216 -19.32 9.73 -2.50
N ASP A 217 -18.05 10.16 -2.49
CA ASP A 217 -16.90 9.24 -2.53
C ASP A 217 -16.91 8.29 -1.31
N THR A 218 -17.08 8.85 -0.11
CA THR A 218 -17.14 8.05 1.13
C THR A 218 -18.37 7.14 1.15
N LYS A 219 -19.54 7.61 0.66
CA LYS A 219 -20.75 6.80 0.56
C LYS A 219 -20.60 5.65 -0.45
N ASP A 220 -19.97 5.90 -1.59
CA ASP A 220 -19.67 4.90 -2.62
C ASP A 220 -18.72 3.81 -2.12
N ILE A 221 -17.87 4.14 -1.14
CA ILE A 221 -17.00 3.17 -0.45
C ILE A 221 -17.80 2.41 0.61
N ASP A 222 -18.64 3.07 1.42
CA ASP A 222 -19.47 2.43 2.47
C ASP A 222 -20.51 1.47 1.89
N ASP A 223 -21.24 1.87 0.84
CA ASP A 223 -22.19 1.00 0.11
C ASP A 223 -21.51 -0.26 -0.44
N TYR A 224 -20.27 -0.12 -0.93
CA TYR A 224 -19.51 -1.21 -1.54
C TYR A 224 -18.80 -2.09 -0.51
N ALA A 225 -18.32 -1.54 0.61
CA ALA A 225 -17.79 -2.31 1.73
C ALA A 225 -18.90 -3.17 2.37
N TYR A 226 -20.10 -2.59 2.52
CA TYR A 226 -21.27 -3.28 3.06
C TYR A 226 -21.70 -4.51 2.24
N MET A 227 -21.52 -4.50 0.91
CA MET A 227 -21.74 -5.69 0.04
C MET A 227 -20.92 -6.92 0.44
N PHE A 228 -19.79 -6.72 1.12
CA PHE A 228 -18.87 -7.77 1.55
C PHE A 228 -18.94 -8.07 3.06
N GLY A 229 -19.84 -7.40 3.80
CA GLY A 229 -19.86 -7.46 5.27
C GLY A 229 -18.70 -6.70 5.93
N ILE A 230 -18.08 -5.76 5.23
CA ILE A 230 -17.00 -4.91 5.75
C ILE A 230 -17.59 -3.60 6.27
N GLU A 231 -17.37 -3.27 7.54
CA GLU A 231 -17.76 -1.98 8.11
C GLU A 231 -16.74 -0.90 7.78
N LEU A 232 -17.17 0.22 7.18
CA LEU A 232 -16.34 1.40 7.01
C LEU A 232 -16.42 2.27 8.28
N VAL A 233 -15.34 2.32 9.06
CA VAL A 233 -15.21 3.15 10.26
C VAL A 233 -14.40 4.41 9.90
N PRO A 234 -14.98 5.62 9.98
CA PRO A 234 -14.24 6.84 9.71
C PRO A 234 -13.16 7.05 10.78
N CYS A 235 -11.95 7.39 10.36
CA CYS A 235 -10.85 7.75 11.25
C CYS A 235 -10.43 9.20 10.95
N ILE A 236 -10.57 10.07 11.95
CA ILE A 236 -10.36 11.51 11.83
C ILE A 236 -9.53 12.04 13.00
N GLN A 237 -9.05 13.27 12.88
CA GLN A 237 -8.45 14.00 14.00
C GLN A 237 -9.43 14.96 14.66
N THR A 238 -9.43 14.94 16.00
CA THR A 238 -10.23 15.85 16.83
C THR A 238 -9.41 16.66 17.85
N LEU A 239 -8.08 16.52 17.85
CA LEU A 239 -7.18 17.33 18.69
C LEU A 239 -5.77 17.55 18.09
N GLY A 240 -5.07 16.48 17.72
CA GLY A 240 -3.71 16.50 17.14
C GLY A 240 -3.67 16.49 15.61
N HIS A 241 -2.48 16.35 15.03
CA HIS A 241 -2.19 16.17 13.60
C HIS A 241 -3.04 17.02 12.61
N LEU A 242 -3.28 18.30 12.92
CA LEU A 242 -4.12 19.19 12.13
C LEU A 242 -3.37 20.36 11.48
N GLY A 243 -2.04 20.35 11.37
CA GLY A 243 -1.26 21.46 10.79
C GLY A 243 -1.64 21.84 9.37
N GLN A 244 -2.08 20.88 8.55
CA GLN A 244 -2.57 21.13 7.19
C GLN A 244 -3.84 22.01 7.15
N VAL A 245 -4.62 22.00 8.24
CA VAL A 245 -5.73 22.91 8.50
C VAL A 245 -5.24 24.18 9.21
N LEU A 246 -4.49 24.02 10.29
CA LEU A 246 -4.07 25.09 11.21
C LEU A 246 -3.01 26.04 10.64
N GLN A 247 -2.44 25.76 9.48
CA GLN A 247 -1.67 26.72 8.68
C GLN A 247 -2.51 27.87 8.11
N TRP A 248 -3.80 27.64 7.81
CA TRP A 248 -4.62 28.64 7.13
C TRP A 248 -5.07 29.76 8.08
N PRO A 249 -5.04 31.05 7.64
CA PRO A 249 -5.50 32.18 8.45
C PRO A 249 -6.91 32.02 9.05
N ARG A 250 -7.78 31.27 8.35
CA ARG A 250 -9.14 30.89 8.77
C ARG A 250 -9.20 30.26 10.16
N PHE A 251 -8.23 29.43 10.54
CA PHE A 251 -8.26 28.61 11.75
C PHE A 251 -7.31 29.10 12.85
N LEU A 252 -6.62 30.24 12.67
CA LEU A 252 -5.64 30.75 13.65
C LEU A 252 -6.21 30.99 15.06
N SER A 253 -7.52 31.22 15.20
CA SER A 253 -8.19 31.32 16.51
C SER A 253 -8.31 29.99 17.25
N LEU A 254 -8.40 28.87 16.50
CA LEU A 254 -8.59 27.51 17.01
C LEU A 254 -7.27 26.78 17.30
N ARG A 255 -6.13 27.46 17.17
CA ARG A 255 -4.78 26.87 17.16
C ARG A 255 -4.09 27.04 18.51
N ASP A 256 -3.59 25.96 19.10
CA ASP A 256 -2.72 25.98 20.29
C ASP A 256 -1.23 25.98 19.90
N THR A 257 -0.76 24.91 19.24
CA THR A 257 0.61 24.75 18.73
C THR A 257 0.63 24.88 17.19
N SER A 258 1.44 24.13 16.43
CA SER A 258 1.25 24.03 14.97
C SER A 258 0.22 22.98 14.60
N GLU A 259 0.24 21.83 15.27
CA GLU A 259 -0.59 20.66 14.95
C GLU A 259 -1.84 20.52 15.83
N VAL A 260 -1.88 21.20 16.98
CA VAL A 260 -2.85 20.94 18.05
C VAL A 260 -3.92 22.03 18.16
N LEU A 261 -5.19 21.62 18.29
CA LEU A 261 -6.34 22.49 18.52
C LEU A 261 -6.35 23.14 19.91
N LEU A 262 -6.95 24.34 20.00
CA LEU A 262 -7.15 25.10 21.23
C LEU A 262 -8.26 24.47 22.08
N ALA A 263 -7.88 23.44 22.83
CA ALA A 263 -8.69 22.59 23.71
C ALA A 263 -9.22 23.29 24.98
N ALA A 264 -9.73 24.52 24.85
CA ALA A 264 -10.26 25.29 25.97
C ALA A 264 -11.80 25.23 26.03
N PRO A 265 -12.41 24.77 27.14
CA PRO A 265 -13.86 24.85 27.35
C PRO A 265 -14.42 26.28 27.29
N ALA A 266 -13.58 27.28 27.60
CA ALA A 266 -13.87 28.71 27.42
C ALA A 266 -13.66 29.22 25.97
N HIS A 267 -13.39 28.32 25.00
CA HIS A 267 -13.28 28.62 23.56
C HIS A 267 -14.26 27.75 22.72
N PRO A 268 -15.57 28.05 22.76
CA PRO A 268 -16.60 27.27 22.05
C PRO A 268 -16.40 27.06 20.53
N PRO A 269 -15.69 27.92 19.77
CA PRO A 269 -15.40 27.65 18.36
C PRO A 269 -14.67 26.32 18.08
N THR A 270 -13.81 25.84 18.99
CA THR A 270 -13.13 24.53 18.82
C THR A 270 -14.14 23.38 18.83
N ALA A 271 -15.04 23.35 19.82
CA ALA A 271 -16.10 22.35 19.90
C ALA A 271 -17.13 22.47 18.75
N THR A 272 -17.28 23.68 18.19
CA THR A 272 -18.12 23.90 16.99
C THR A 272 -17.51 23.23 15.76
N LEU A 273 -16.21 23.41 15.51
CA LEU A 273 -15.52 22.72 14.42
C LEU A 273 -15.54 21.20 14.61
N VAL A 274 -15.26 20.69 15.82
CA VAL A 274 -15.31 19.23 16.06
C VAL A 274 -16.71 18.66 15.87
N ALA A 275 -17.78 19.38 16.23
CA ALA A 275 -19.14 18.94 15.92
C ALA A 275 -19.37 18.81 14.39
N GLN A 276 -18.86 19.77 13.60
CA GLN A 276 -18.94 19.75 12.13
C GLN A 276 -18.07 18.65 11.49
N MET A 277 -16.89 18.37 12.05
CA MET A 277 -16.02 17.25 11.67
C MET A 277 -16.75 15.92 11.83
N LEU A 278 -17.35 15.68 13.01
CA LEU A 278 -18.14 14.48 13.31
C LEU A 278 -19.35 14.33 12.38
N ASP A 279 -20.10 15.41 12.12
CA ASP A 279 -21.22 15.38 11.17
C ASP A 279 -20.76 15.03 9.74
N ALA A 280 -19.71 15.68 9.24
CA ALA A 280 -19.21 15.46 7.88
C ALA A 280 -18.61 14.05 7.69
N ALA A 281 -17.89 13.53 8.69
CA ALA A 281 -17.25 12.22 8.64
C ALA A 281 -18.24 11.05 8.79
N THR A 282 -19.30 11.19 9.60
CA THR A 282 -20.24 10.09 9.89
C THR A 282 -21.52 10.10 9.05
N ALA A 283 -21.93 11.23 8.47
CA ALA A 283 -23.13 11.28 7.63
C ALA A 283 -23.12 10.38 6.35
N PRO A 284 -21.98 10.11 5.67
CA PRO A 284 -21.98 9.25 4.48
C PRO A 284 -21.89 7.75 4.79
N VAL A 285 -21.67 7.33 6.05
CA VAL A 285 -21.38 5.94 6.42
C VAL A 285 -22.47 5.28 7.27
N ARG A 286 -22.58 3.95 7.20
CA ARG A 286 -23.48 3.15 8.04
C ARG A 286 -23.01 3.07 9.50
N SER A 287 -21.69 3.04 9.73
CA SER A 287 -21.09 2.77 11.04
C SER A 287 -21.59 3.71 12.14
N LYS A 288 -21.57 3.20 13.38
CA LYS A 288 -21.75 3.97 14.61
C LYS A 288 -20.48 3.98 15.48
N ARG A 289 -19.37 3.43 14.97
CA ARG A 289 -18.02 3.58 15.50
C ARG A 289 -17.34 4.77 14.80
N ILE A 290 -16.48 5.48 15.50
CA ILE A 290 -15.61 6.51 14.91
C ILE A 290 -14.28 6.55 15.65
N HIS A 291 -13.18 6.58 14.91
CA HIS A 291 -11.85 6.79 15.47
C HIS A 291 -11.54 8.31 15.49
N LEU A 292 -11.27 8.85 16.67
CA LEU A 292 -11.21 10.29 16.95
C LEU A 292 -9.77 10.86 16.95
N GLY A 293 -8.77 10.00 16.78
CA GLY A 293 -7.35 10.34 16.83
C GLY A 293 -6.92 10.62 18.27
N MET A 294 -6.49 11.86 18.53
CA MET A 294 -5.98 12.37 19.82
C MET A 294 -4.58 11.86 20.23
N ASP A 295 -3.87 11.25 19.30
CA ASP A 295 -2.44 10.92 19.28
C ASP A 295 -1.52 12.15 19.27
N GLU A 296 -0.28 11.94 19.75
CA GLU A 296 0.91 12.78 19.61
C GLU A 296 0.69 14.30 19.70
N THR A 297 -0.10 14.74 20.70
CA THR A 297 -0.45 16.16 20.91
C THR A 297 0.71 16.97 21.52
N HIS A 298 1.84 17.02 20.82
CA HIS A 298 3.07 17.69 21.25
C HIS A 298 2.82 19.18 21.59
N GLY A 299 3.17 19.56 22.82
CA GLY A 299 3.03 20.93 23.31
C GLY A 299 1.59 21.35 23.67
N LEU A 300 0.64 20.41 23.76
CA LEU A 300 -0.71 20.68 24.28
C LEU A 300 -0.67 21.50 25.58
N ALA A 301 -1.51 22.53 25.67
CA ALA A 301 -1.60 23.47 26.79
C ALA A 301 -0.38 24.39 27.02
N MET A 302 0.69 24.27 26.21
CA MET A 302 1.91 25.09 26.29
C MET A 302 1.96 26.23 25.26
N GLY A 303 1.08 26.20 24.24
CA GLY A 303 1.03 27.19 23.17
C GLY A 303 0.12 28.39 23.48
N ARG A 304 -0.77 28.72 22.54
CA ARG A 304 -1.80 29.77 22.70
C ARG A 304 -2.70 29.54 23.92
N TYR A 305 -2.95 28.30 24.30
CA TYR A 305 -3.68 27.94 25.52
C TYR A 305 -2.98 28.51 26.76
N HIS A 306 -1.65 28.39 26.83
CA HIS A 306 -0.88 28.90 27.97
C HIS A 306 -1.06 30.41 28.13
N GLN A 307 -0.93 31.13 27.02
CA GLN A 307 -1.02 32.58 26.93
C GLN A 307 -2.40 33.14 27.31
N LEU A 308 -3.47 32.42 26.97
CA LEU A 308 -4.85 32.85 27.20
C LEU A 308 -5.43 32.38 28.54
N TYR A 309 -5.12 31.15 28.96
CA TYR A 309 -5.83 30.45 30.03
C TYR A 309 -4.94 30.06 31.21
N ASN A 310 -3.73 29.51 31.01
CA ASN A 310 -2.92 29.05 32.16
C ASN A 310 -2.38 30.18 33.05
N ALA A 311 -2.25 31.41 32.53
CA ALA A 311 -2.02 32.62 33.33
C ALA A 311 -3.19 32.97 34.30
N ARG A 312 -4.30 32.22 34.27
CA ARG A 312 -5.49 32.39 35.12
C ARG A 312 -6.00 31.09 35.76
N GLU A 313 -5.83 29.95 35.09
CA GLU A 313 -6.39 28.65 35.50
C GLU A 313 -5.36 27.62 35.96
N GLY A 314 -4.08 27.76 35.57
CA GLY A 314 -2.97 26.92 36.07
C GLY A 314 -3.11 25.40 35.86
N ARG A 315 -3.72 24.96 34.75
CA ARG A 315 -4.00 23.53 34.48
C ARG A 315 -2.84 22.81 33.82
N ASP A 316 -2.67 21.54 34.16
CA ASP A 316 -1.76 20.62 33.49
C ASP A 316 -2.34 20.11 32.16
N ALA A 317 -1.46 19.77 31.21
CA ALA A 317 -1.86 19.24 29.90
C ALA A 317 -2.71 17.96 29.99
N SER A 318 -2.48 17.11 31.00
CA SER A 318 -3.29 15.92 31.28
C SER A 318 -4.76 16.26 31.60
N GLU A 319 -4.99 17.36 32.31
CA GLU A 319 -6.36 17.81 32.63
C GLU A 319 -7.03 18.42 31.40
N VAL A 320 -6.28 19.17 30.59
CA VAL A 320 -6.77 19.73 29.32
C VAL A 320 -7.18 18.62 28.34
N PHE A 321 -6.35 17.57 28.22
CA PHE A 321 -6.63 16.40 27.38
C PHE A 321 -7.93 15.70 27.80
N VAL A 322 -8.04 15.26 29.06
CA VAL A 322 -9.20 14.47 29.52
C VAL A 322 -10.49 15.31 29.47
N ARG A 323 -10.42 16.62 29.75
CA ARG A 323 -11.59 17.50 29.60
C ARG A 323 -12.02 17.67 28.15
N HIS A 324 -11.09 17.80 27.20
CA HIS A 324 -11.42 17.86 25.77
C HIS A 324 -11.98 16.52 25.27
N LEU A 325 -11.40 15.39 25.70
CA LEU A 325 -11.93 14.05 25.40
C LEU A 325 -13.38 13.89 25.88
N GLN A 326 -13.74 14.39 27.07
CA GLN A 326 -15.14 14.40 27.52
C GLN A 326 -16.04 15.25 26.60
N VAL A 327 -15.59 16.43 26.14
CA VAL A 327 -16.36 17.25 25.17
C VAL A 327 -16.63 16.48 23.88
N VAL A 328 -15.64 15.77 23.34
CA VAL A 328 -15.81 15.01 22.08
C VAL A 328 -16.67 13.75 22.31
N GLN A 329 -16.59 13.12 23.48
CA GLN A 329 -17.45 11.98 23.82
C GLN A 329 -18.90 12.36 24.13
N ASP A 330 -19.15 13.56 24.67
CA ASP A 330 -20.51 14.13 24.79
C ASP A 330 -21.12 14.36 23.38
N LEU A 331 -20.33 14.94 22.46
CA LEU A 331 -20.73 15.12 21.06
C LEU A 331 -21.02 13.78 20.36
N CYS A 332 -20.20 12.75 20.60
CA CYS A 332 -20.42 11.41 20.05
C CYS A 332 -21.70 10.79 20.62
N GLN A 333 -21.92 10.86 21.94
CA GLN A 333 -23.11 10.31 22.59
C GLN A 333 -24.39 10.94 22.06
N GLU A 334 -24.43 12.26 21.86
CA GLU A 334 -25.60 12.95 21.30
C GLU A 334 -25.90 12.55 19.85
N LYS A 335 -24.86 12.21 19.08
CA LYS A 335 -24.97 11.71 17.69
C LYS A 335 -25.22 10.20 17.59
N GLY A 336 -25.26 9.48 18.72
CA GLY A 336 -25.40 8.01 18.74
C GLY A 336 -24.15 7.26 18.26
N LEU A 337 -22.96 7.83 18.51
CA LEU A 337 -21.65 7.29 18.11
C LEU A 337 -20.86 6.74 19.31
N LYS A 338 -20.13 5.64 19.11
CA LYS A 338 -19.10 5.12 20.02
C LYS A 338 -17.73 5.61 19.52
N GLY A 339 -17.08 6.48 20.29
CA GLY A 339 -15.77 7.04 19.94
C GLY A 339 -14.61 6.21 20.49
N MET A 340 -13.66 5.84 19.63
CA MET A 340 -12.37 5.25 20.02
C MET A 340 -11.23 6.27 19.83
N ILE A 341 -10.17 6.16 20.63
CA ILE A 341 -8.96 7.00 20.54
C ILE A 341 -7.70 6.16 20.56
N TRP A 342 -6.61 6.72 20.03
CA TRP A 342 -5.27 6.25 20.39
C TRP A 342 -5.00 6.51 21.88
N SER A 343 -4.26 5.59 22.50
CA SER A 343 -4.06 5.55 23.95
C SER A 343 -2.83 6.31 24.45
N ASP A 344 -1.89 6.67 23.57
CA ASP A 344 -0.54 7.13 23.90
C ASP A 344 -0.53 8.34 24.85
N MET A 345 -1.31 9.39 24.56
CA MET A 345 -1.37 10.60 25.37
C MET A 345 -1.77 10.35 26.84
N LEU A 346 -2.47 9.26 27.15
CA LEU A 346 -2.85 8.87 28.51
C LEU A 346 -1.65 8.41 29.36
N PHE A 347 -0.56 8.00 28.72
CA PHE A 347 0.71 7.63 29.34
C PHE A 347 1.76 8.74 29.12
N CYS A 348 1.88 9.26 27.90
CA CYS A 348 2.92 10.24 27.48
C CYS A 348 2.91 11.55 28.27
N LEU A 349 1.73 12.10 28.58
CA LEU A 349 1.63 13.39 29.30
C LEU A 349 2.24 13.32 30.71
N HIS A 350 2.28 12.15 31.33
CA HIS A 350 2.95 11.97 32.63
C HIS A 350 4.47 11.98 32.53
N ALA A 351 5.03 11.46 31.43
CA ALA A 351 6.48 11.32 31.21
C ALA A 351 7.21 12.65 30.95
N ARG A 352 6.50 13.79 30.95
CA ARG A 352 7.02 15.16 30.81
C ARG A 352 7.78 15.48 29.51
N GLN A 353 7.71 14.63 28.49
CA GLN A 353 8.43 14.84 27.22
C GLN A 353 7.61 14.64 25.94
N ASN A 354 6.42 14.02 26.00
CA ASN A 354 5.64 13.64 24.81
C ASN A 354 6.51 13.01 23.70
N SER A 355 7.35 12.05 24.06
CA SER A 355 8.28 11.37 23.15
C SER A 355 7.93 9.88 23.04
N LEU A 356 8.14 9.27 21.87
CA LEU A 356 7.86 7.84 21.67
C LEU A 356 8.65 6.96 22.65
N LEU A 357 9.91 7.32 22.94
CA LEU A 357 10.70 6.64 23.97
C LEU A 357 10.06 6.79 25.35
N GLY A 358 9.57 8.00 25.70
CA GLY A 358 8.80 8.24 26.91
C GLY A 358 7.44 7.54 26.97
N TYR A 359 6.87 7.10 25.84
CA TYR A 359 5.70 6.21 25.80
C TYR A 359 6.08 4.79 26.21
N TYR A 360 7.09 4.20 25.58
CA TYR A 360 7.42 2.77 25.72
C TYR A 360 8.31 2.46 26.95
N ASP A 361 9.19 3.36 27.39
CA ASP A 361 9.98 3.21 28.62
C ASP A 361 9.16 3.46 29.91
N SER A 362 7.92 3.98 29.80
CA SER A 362 7.11 4.34 30.97
C SER A 362 6.59 3.12 31.74
N THR A 363 7.41 2.59 32.65
CA THR A 363 6.94 1.75 33.78
C THR A 363 6.13 2.53 34.82
N ALA A 364 5.99 3.86 34.65
CA ALA A 364 5.19 4.72 35.51
C ALA A 364 3.69 4.34 35.45
N PRO A 365 3.00 4.21 36.59
CA PRO A 365 1.58 3.90 36.62
C PRO A 365 0.72 5.06 36.08
N PRO A 366 -0.53 4.79 35.65
CA PRO A 366 -1.49 5.84 35.29
C PRO A 366 -1.62 6.93 36.36
N THR A 367 -1.72 8.18 35.92
CA THR A 367 -1.90 9.32 36.83
C THR A 367 -3.23 9.24 37.57
N SER A 368 -3.32 9.90 38.73
CA SER A 368 -4.60 10.06 39.45
C SER A 368 -5.70 10.71 38.59
N THR A 369 -5.33 11.53 37.60
CA THR A 369 -6.23 12.12 36.60
C THR A 369 -6.93 11.07 35.72
N ALA A 370 -6.28 9.94 35.44
CA ALA A 370 -6.84 8.86 34.60
C ALA A 370 -8.12 8.23 35.18
N THR A 371 -8.36 8.38 36.49
CA THR A 371 -9.61 7.95 37.16
C THR A 371 -10.88 8.67 36.66
N SER A 372 -10.74 9.64 35.75
CA SER A 372 -11.84 10.42 35.15
C SER A 372 -12.08 10.18 33.65
N LEU A 373 -11.47 9.13 33.05
CA LEU A 373 -11.70 8.76 31.65
C LEU A 373 -13.19 8.48 31.34
N PRO A 374 -13.79 9.05 30.27
CA PRO A 374 -15.19 8.81 29.91
C PRO A 374 -15.46 7.32 29.67
N LYS A 375 -16.57 6.78 30.21
CA LYS A 375 -16.77 5.32 30.24
C LYS A 375 -16.99 4.69 28.88
N GLN A 376 -17.62 5.41 27.94
CA GLN A 376 -17.88 4.94 26.57
C GLN A 376 -16.66 4.99 25.61
N THR A 377 -15.50 5.50 26.05
CA THR A 377 -14.31 5.59 25.20
C THR A 377 -13.60 4.25 25.07
N ASP A 378 -13.54 3.72 23.85
CA ASP A 378 -12.66 2.59 23.50
C ASP A 378 -11.20 3.07 23.37
N LEU A 379 -10.26 2.22 23.78
CA LEU A 379 -8.83 2.53 23.73
C LEU A 379 -8.13 1.66 22.69
N VAL A 380 -7.40 2.31 21.78
CA VAL A 380 -6.51 1.65 20.83
C VAL A 380 -5.08 1.72 21.35
N PHE A 381 -4.55 0.57 21.75
CA PHE A 381 -3.11 0.37 21.90
C PHE A 381 -2.53 0.22 20.49
N TRP A 382 -1.52 1.03 20.18
CA TRP A 382 -0.77 0.93 18.93
C TRP A 382 0.69 0.65 19.24
N ASP A 383 1.28 -0.32 18.54
CA ASP A 383 2.69 -0.63 18.62
C ASP A 383 3.11 -1.39 17.36
N TYR A 384 4.20 -0.90 16.75
CA TYR A 384 4.70 -1.36 15.46
C TYR A 384 6.17 -1.78 15.54
N TYR A 385 6.80 -1.72 16.72
CA TYR A 385 8.27 -1.63 16.85
C TYR A 385 8.91 -2.81 17.57
N HIS A 386 8.16 -3.48 18.46
CA HIS A 386 8.71 -4.56 19.29
C HIS A 386 8.67 -5.91 18.55
N LEU A 387 9.77 -6.65 18.64
CA LEU A 387 9.91 -7.99 18.07
C LEU A 387 9.59 -9.10 19.09
N SER A 388 9.44 -8.72 20.37
CA SER A 388 9.15 -9.59 21.51
C SER A 388 7.66 -9.57 21.88
N THR A 389 7.05 -10.75 22.00
CA THR A 389 5.66 -10.95 22.46
C THR A 389 5.44 -10.41 23.89
N ASP A 390 6.47 -10.43 24.74
CA ASP A 390 6.36 -9.98 26.14
C ASP A 390 6.21 -8.47 26.28
N SER A 391 6.79 -7.67 25.38
CA SER A 391 6.56 -6.22 25.30
C SER A 391 5.07 -5.91 25.08
N TYR A 392 4.41 -6.61 24.15
CA TYR A 392 2.97 -6.47 23.91
C TYR A 392 2.14 -6.96 25.09
N ARG A 393 2.47 -8.12 25.71
CA ARG A 393 1.78 -8.61 26.92
C ARG A 393 1.80 -7.59 28.06
N GLN A 394 2.96 -7.00 28.34
CA GLN A 394 3.13 -6.00 29.38
C GLN A 394 2.29 -4.75 29.07
N ARG A 395 2.34 -4.25 27.83
CA ARG A 395 1.55 -3.08 27.40
C ARG A 395 0.04 -3.35 27.44
N LEU A 396 -0.43 -4.50 26.94
CA LEU A 396 -1.85 -4.90 27.01
C LEU A 396 -2.34 -5.03 28.45
N LYS A 397 -1.49 -5.50 29.38
CA LYS A 397 -1.80 -5.46 30.82
C LYS A 397 -1.93 -4.01 31.32
N SER A 398 -0.99 -3.13 31.03
CA SER A 398 -1.05 -1.71 31.45
C SER A 398 -2.31 -1.00 30.93
N HIS A 399 -2.79 -1.31 29.73
CA HIS A 399 -4.05 -0.79 29.20
C HIS A 399 -5.28 -1.33 29.96
N ARG A 400 -5.32 -2.62 30.28
CA ARG A 400 -6.38 -3.18 31.14
C ARG A 400 -6.37 -2.58 32.54
N ASP A 401 -5.19 -2.37 33.14
CA ASP A 401 -5.06 -1.75 34.46
C ASP A 401 -5.55 -0.28 34.43
N LEU A 402 -5.28 0.47 33.36
CA LEU A 402 -5.85 1.81 33.10
C LEU A 402 -7.39 1.79 32.94
N MET A 403 -7.93 0.81 32.22
CA MET A 403 -9.38 0.65 32.05
C MET A 403 -10.07 0.27 33.38
N ASN A 404 -9.47 -0.62 34.17
CA ASN A 404 -10.01 -1.10 35.45
C ASN A 404 -9.92 -0.06 36.58
N THR A 405 -8.87 0.78 36.60
CA THR A 405 -8.72 1.86 37.59
C THR A 405 -9.70 3.03 37.36
N SER A 406 -10.41 3.07 36.22
CA SER A 406 -11.47 4.04 35.91
C SER A 406 -12.78 3.80 36.70
N SER A 407 -12.68 3.66 38.03
CA SER A 407 -13.79 3.36 38.94
C SER A 407 -14.35 4.61 39.65
N ALA A 408 -15.53 4.48 40.26
CA ALA A 408 -16.42 5.61 40.53
C ALA A 408 -15.93 6.59 41.61
N SER A 409 -15.39 7.74 41.19
CA SER A 409 -15.34 8.94 42.03
C SER A 409 -16.65 9.73 41.92
N ASN A 410 -17.33 9.96 43.05
CA ASN A 410 -18.50 10.86 43.14
C ASN A 410 -18.03 12.34 43.12
N ASN A 411 -17.33 12.72 42.05
CA ASN A 411 -16.64 14.00 41.95
C ASN A 411 -17.60 15.12 41.52
N THR A 412 -18.46 15.55 42.45
CA THR A 412 -19.52 16.56 42.24
C THR A 412 -19.00 17.87 41.67
N ALA A 413 -17.75 18.24 41.94
CA ALA A 413 -17.08 19.39 41.33
C ALA A 413 -16.83 19.22 39.82
N ALA A 414 -16.39 18.03 39.37
CA ALA A 414 -16.21 17.73 37.96
C ALA A 414 -17.55 17.66 37.21
N ALA A 415 -18.57 17.05 37.83
CA ALA A 415 -19.94 17.03 37.30
C ALA A 415 -20.52 18.45 37.14
N SER A 416 -20.25 19.36 38.09
CA SER A 416 -20.63 20.78 37.99
C SER A 416 -19.93 21.50 36.82
N ALA A 417 -18.63 21.25 36.63
CA ALA A 417 -17.88 21.82 35.51
C ALA A 417 -18.32 21.27 34.14
N ALA A 418 -18.64 19.98 34.06
CA ALA A 418 -19.22 19.35 32.87
C ALA A 418 -20.60 19.94 32.58
N ALA A 419 -21.53 19.94 33.54
CA ALA A 419 -22.89 20.48 33.36
C ALA A 419 -22.89 21.97 32.96
N ALA A 420 -21.98 22.79 33.54
CA ALA A 420 -21.80 24.18 33.13
C ALA A 420 -21.26 24.31 31.69
N PHE A 421 -20.36 23.42 31.27
CA PHE A 421 -19.91 23.34 29.88
C PHE A 421 -21.05 22.91 28.95
N THR A 422 -21.74 21.80 29.21
CA THR A 422 -22.86 21.30 28.40
C THR A 422 -23.97 22.34 28.26
N SER A 423 -24.28 23.07 29.34
CA SER A 423 -25.24 24.19 29.31
C SER A 423 -24.78 25.33 28.41
N THR A 424 -23.50 25.74 28.52
CA THR A 424 -22.90 26.80 27.70
C THR A 424 -22.82 26.39 26.22
N PHE A 425 -22.45 25.13 25.96
CA PHE A 425 -22.37 24.52 24.63
C PHE A 425 -23.74 24.47 23.95
N ASN A 426 -24.77 23.96 24.64
CA ASN A 426 -26.15 23.91 24.13
C ASN A 426 -26.68 25.32 23.83
N ALA A 427 -26.42 26.29 24.72
CA ALA A 427 -26.79 27.69 24.51
C ALA A 427 -26.06 28.37 23.35
N LEU A 428 -24.87 27.89 22.97
CA LEU A 428 -24.11 28.40 21.83
C LEU A 428 -24.56 27.76 20.51
N ARG A 429 -24.77 26.44 20.51
CA ARG A 429 -25.34 25.70 19.38
C ARG A 429 -26.71 26.24 18.96
N ALA A 430 -27.56 26.59 19.92
CA ALA A 430 -28.85 27.24 19.68
C ALA A 430 -28.75 28.63 19.01
N ARG A 431 -27.57 29.26 19.00
CA ARG A 431 -27.31 30.54 18.31
C ARG A 431 -26.66 30.38 16.94
N THR A 432 -25.92 29.29 16.71
CA THR A 432 -25.23 29.04 15.44
C THR A 432 -26.12 28.36 14.40
N PHE A 433 -27.10 27.56 14.82
CA PHE A 433 -27.99 26.80 13.92
C PHE A 433 -29.43 27.34 13.91
N SER A 434 -29.71 28.23 12.97
CA SER A 434 -31.07 28.76 12.71
C SER A 434 -31.80 27.94 11.64
N THR A 435 -32.37 26.80 12.03
CA THR A 435 -33.34 26.02 11.23
C THR A 435 -34.47 25.51 12.14
N ASP A 436 -35.70 25.45 11.62
CA ASP A 436 -36.96 25.31 12.37
C ASP A 436 -36.92 24.47 13.67
N GLU A 437 -37.03 25.16 14.80
CA GLU A 437 -37.14 24.54 16.12
C GLU A 437 -38.45 23.74 16.28
N ALA A 438 -39.49 24.09 15.52
CA ALA A 438 -40.84 23.52 15.61
C ALA A 438 -40.96 22.05 15.16
N ASN A 439 -39.98 21.51 14.41
CA ASN A 439 -40.01 20.15 13.85
C ASN A 439 -38.88 19.23 14.36
N ARG A 440 -38.11 19.64 15.38
CA ARG A 440 -37.05 18.79 15.94
C ARG A 440 -37.67 17.63 16.74
N PRO A 441 -37.38 16.35 16.42
CA PRO A 441 -37.80 15.23 17.25
C PRO A 441 -37.15 15.34 18.63
N ALA A 442 -37.85 14.89 19.67
CA ALA A 442 -37.30 14.87 21.03
C ALA A 442 -35.97 14.09 21.07
N PRO A 443 -34.98 14.53 21.86
CA PRO A 443 -33.76 13.76 22.05
C PRO A 443 -34.13 12.35 22.55
N PRO A 444 -33.46 11.28 22.07
CA PRO A 444 -33.77 9.93 22.51
C PRO A 444 -33.65 9.84 24.03
N SER A 445 -34.55 9.08 24.64
CA SER A 445 -34.49 8.78 26.08
C SER A 445 -33.10 8.28 26.43
N ALA A 446 -32.52 8.81 27.51
CA ALA A 446 -31.15 8.49 27.93
C ALA A 446 -30.90 6.97 27.84
N PRO A 447 -29.85 6.54 27.11
CA PRO A 447 -29.69 5.13 26.79
C PRO A 447 -29.54 4.28 28.05
N PRO A 448 -29.82 2.96 27.97
CA PRO A 448 -29.37 2.03 29.01
C PRO A 448 -27.85 2.20 29.24
N SER A 449 -27.38 1.74 30.41
CA SER A 449 -25.99 1.89 30.87
C SER A 449 -24.99 1.72 29.72
N PRO A 450 -24.09 2.69 29.47
CA PRO A 450 -23.25 2.69 28.28
C PRO A 450 -22.49 1.36 28.17
N PRO A 451 -22.34 0.81 26.95
CA PRO A 451 -21.66 -0.45 26.75
C PRO A 451 -20.23 -0.40 27.32
N PRO A 452 -19.66 -1.54 27.73
CA PRO A 452 -18.27 -1.58 28.13
C PRO A 452 -17.36 -1.01 27.04
N ARG A 453 -16.30 -0.35 27.47
CA ARG A 453 -15.20 0.05 26.58
C ARG A 453 -14.37 -1.16 26.18
N ASP A 454 -14.04 -1.23 24.91
CA ASP A 454 -13.23 -2.29 24.32
C ASP A 454 -11.76 -1.88 24.31
N LEU A 455 -10.86 -2.87 24.44
CA LEU A 455 -9.44 -2.72 24.16
C LEU A 455 -9.16 -3.22 22.74
N TRP A 456 -8.54 -2.35 21.95
CA TRP A 456 -8.17 -2.60 20.56
C TRP A 456 -6.65 -2.68 20.42
N MET A 457 -6.17 -3.52 19.51
CA MET A 457 -4.77 -3.53 19.07
C MET A 457 -4.64 -3.04 17.63
N ALA A 458 -3.76 -2.08 17.42
CA ALA A 458 -3.30 -1.64 16.10
C ALA A 458 -1.86 -2.11 15.87
N ALA A 459 -1.69 -3.09 14.97
CA ALA A 459 -0.39 -3.46 14.41
C ALA A 459 -0.07 -2.55 13.21
N GLY A 460 1.13 -2.64 12.64
CA GLY A 460 1.54 -1.81 11.50
C GLY A 460 2.19 -2.63 10.39
N SER A 461 1.81 -2.38 9.13
CA SER A 461 2.63 -2.79 7.98
C SER A 461 3.57 -1.67 7.62
N TRP A 462 4.86 -1.93 7.72
CA TRP A 462 5.90 -0.91 7.58
C TRP A 462 6.00 -0.40 6.16
N THR A 463 5.27 0.68 5.91
CA THR A 463 5.03 1.34 4.63
C THR A 463 5.48 2.81 4.63
N TRP A 464 5.62 3.42 5.81
CA TRP A 464 6.05 4.80 5.99
C TRP A 464 7.57 4.98 5.87
N SER A 465 7.97 6.21 5.48
CA SER A 465 9.37 6.62 5.28
C SER A 465 10.19 5.74 4.32
N ARG A 466 9.56 5.14 3.30
CA ARG A 466 10.19 4.24 2.30
C ARG A 466 9.42 4.21 0.98
N PHE A 467 9.93 3.45 0.00
CA PHE A 467 9.27 3.25 -1.30
C PHE A 467 8.62 1.86 -1.48
N TRP A 468 9.02 0.87 -0.68
CA TRP A 468 8.47 -0.49 -0.69
C TRP A 468 8.25 -0.98 0.74
N THR A 469 7.24 -1.82 0.97
CA THR A 469 6.94 -2.33 2.32
C THR A 469 8.11 -3.15 2.88
N ALA A 470 8.49 -2.91 4.14
CA ALA A 470 9.45 -3.75 4.85
C ALA A 470 8.76 -5.02 5.36
N LEU A 471 8.57 -5.99 4.46
CA LEU A 471 7.78 -7.19 4.74
C LEU A 471 8.38 -8.09 5.83
N PRO A 472 9.68 -8.43 5.87
CA PRO A 472 10.25 -9.25 6.95
C PRO A 472 10.02 -8.66 8.35
N PHE A 473 10.28 -7.36 8.51
CA PHE A 473 10.07 -6.65 9.76
C PHE A 473 8.57 -6.59 10.13
N THR A 474 7.70 -6.33 9.15
CA THR A 474 6.25 -6.39 9.32
C THR A 474 5.79 -7.75 9.82
N PHE A 475 6.28 -8.85 9.24
CA PHE A 475 5.91 -10.20 9.67
C PHE A 475 6.35 -10.46 11.12
N ALA A 476 7.58 -10.08 11.49
CA ALA A 476 8.08 -10.26 12.85
C ALA A 476 7.25 -9.49 13.90
N THR A 477 6.90 -8.23 13.63
CA THR A 477 6.08 -7.39 14.54
C THR A 477 4.60 -7.83 14.55
N VAL A 478 4.05 -8.24 13.41
CA VAL A 478 2.70 -8.82 13.33
C VAL A 478 2.61 -10.11 14.13
N ARG A 479 3.58 -11.02 14.01
CA ARG A 479 3.64 -12.26 14.79
C ARG A 479 3.61 -11.97 16.29
N ALA A 480 4.55 -11.15 16.77
CA ALA A 480 4.68 -10.83 18.19
C ALA A 480 3.42 -10.15 18.77
N SER A 481 2.84 -9.19 18.04
CA SER A 481 1.59 -8.51 18.46
C SER A 481 0.37 -9.43 18.44
N MET A 482 0.19 -10.24 17.39
CA MET A 482 -0.96 -11.12 17.24
C MET A 482 -0.92 -12.26 18.26
N SER A 483 0.24 -12.89 18.50
CA SER A 483 0.38 -13.92 19.55
C SER A 483 -0.01 -13.38 20.94
N ALA A 484 0.41 -12.15 21.30
CA ALA A 484 0.03 -11.53 22.56
C ALA A 484 -1.48 -11.19 22.64
N CYS A 485 -2.12 -10.86 21.51
CA CYS A 485 -3.55 -10.56 21.46
C CYS A 485 -4.43 -11.81 21.57
N LYS A 486 -3.98 -12.96 21.05
CA LYS A 486 -4.71 -14.24 21.08
C LYS A 486 -4.88 -14.85 22.46
N GLU A 487 -4.02 -14.50 23.41
CA GLU A 487 -4.10 -15.00 24.77
C GLU A 487 -5.41 -14.60 25.44
N ALA A 488 -6.09 -15.54 26.12
CA ALA A 488 -7.26 -15.24 26.94
C ALA A 488 -6.99 -14.21 28.06
N SER A 489 -5.71 -13.92 28.35
CA SER A 489 -5.29 -12.84 29.25
C SER A 489 -5.39 -11.45 28.62
N SER A 490 -5.33 -11.30 27.30
CA SER A 490 -5.12 -10.03 26.59
C SER A 490 -6.23 -9.00 26.82
N GLY A 491 -7.48 -9.45 26.84
CA GLY A 491 -8.68 -8.61 26.78
C GLY A 491 -8.93 -7.96 25.42
N VAL A 492 -8.24 -8.39 24.36
CA VAL A 492 -8.35 -7.86 22.99
C VAL A 492 -9.27 -8.74 22.16
N ASP A 493 -10.36 -8.16 21.66
CA ASP A 493 -11.31 -8.83 20.75
C ASP A 493 -11.44 -8.14 19.38
N ASN A 494 -10.69 -7.04 19.18
CA ASN A 494 -10.76 -6.22 17.99
C ASN A 494 -9.33 -5.78 17.60
N VAL A 495 -8.91 -6.13 16.40
CA VAL A 495 -7.54 -5.89 15.90
C VAL A 495 -7.55 -5.25 14.51
N PHE A 496 -6.58 -4.40 14.20
CA PHE A 496 -6.38 -3.92 12.83
C PHE A 496 -4.92 -3.64 12.45
N LEU A 497 -4.64 -3.74 11.15
CA LEU A 497 -3.34 -3.44 10.55
C LEU A 497 -3.32 -2.01 9.98
N THR A 498 -2.46 -1.15 10.51
CA THR A 498 -2.27 0.24 10.05
C THR A 498 -1.26 0.34 8.91
N ILE A 499 -1.56 1.19 7.94
CA ILE A 499 -0.77 1.40 6.72
C ILE A 499 -0.47 2.90 6.60
N TRP A 500 0.62 3.35 7.22
CA TRP A 500 0.99 4.77 7.31
C TRP A 500 1.82 5.24 6.10
N GLY A 501 1.60 6.47 5.65
CA GLY A 501 2.20 7.05 4.46
C GLY A 501 3.21 8.17 4.74
N ASP A 502 3.92 8.14 5.86
CA ASP A 502 4.68 9.31 6.35
C ASP A 502 5.65 9.90 5.32
N GLU A 503 5.82 11.22 5.43
CA GLU A 503 6.62 12.07 4.56
C GLU A 503 6.17 12.17 3.09
N GLY A 504 4.93 11.78 2.75
CA GLY A 504 4.30 12.11 1.46
C GLY A 504 3.80 10.92 0.64
N ASN A 505 3.65 9.75 1.26
CA ASN A 505 3.10 8.52 0.69
C ASN A 505 3.81 8.04 -0.60
N GLU A 506 5.15 8.03 -0.55
CA GLU A 506 6.05 7.64 -1.65
C GLU A 506 6.11 6.11 -1.90
N VAL A 507 5.33 5.33 -1.16
CA VAL A 507 5.32 3.86 -1.21
C VAL A 507 4.32 3.32 -2.23
N ASP A 508 4.64 2.21 -2.91
CA ASP A 508 3.59 1.43 -3.58
C ASP A 508 2.74 0.73 -2.52
N LEU A 509 1.53 1.24 -2.27
CA LEU A 509 0.58 0.69 -1.29
C LEU A 509 0.35 -0.83 -1.44
N TRP A 510 0.39 -1.35 -2.67
CA TRP A 510 0.13 -2.76 -2.95
C TRP A 510 1.32 -3.67 -2.60
N SER A 511 2.49 -3.10 -2.32
CA SER A 511 3.60 -3.85 -1.72
C SER A 511 3.25 -4.41 -0.32
N SER A 512 2.20 -3.88 0.33
CA SER A 512 1.66 -4.37 1.61
C SER A 512 0.73 -5.58 1.49
N LEU A 513 0.39 -6.05 0.29
CA LEU A 513 -0.53 -7.19 0.11
C LEU A 513 -0.06 -8.54 0.71
N PRO A 514 1.25 -8.87 0.75
CA PRO A 514 1.73 -10.01 1.53
C PRO A 514 1.49 -9.84 3.04
N ALA A 515 1.67 -8.64 3.59
CA ALA A 515 1.39 -8.34 4.99
C ALA A 515 -0.11 -8.41 5.32
N TRP A 516 -0.99 -7.91 4.44
CA TRP A 516 -2.43 -8.09 4.58
C TRP A 516 -2.85 -9.56 4.57
N THR A 517 -2.17 -10.40 3.78
CA THR A 517 -2.46 -11.84 3.73
C THR A 517 -1.94 -12.54 4.99
N TYR A 518 -0.72 -12.24 5.44
CA TYR A 518 -0.12 -12.78 6.68
C TYR A 518 -0.92 -12.42 7.93
N TYR A 519 -1.34 -11.17 8.05
CA TYR A 519 -2.18 -10.69 9.15
C TYR A 519 -3.57 -11.35 9.16
N ALA A 520 -4.13 -11.64 7.98
CA ALA A 520 -5.39 -12.37 7.86
C ALA A 520 -5.26 -13.83 8.32
N GLU A 521 -4.16 -14.52 7.99
CA GLU A 521 -3.95 -15.90 8.44
C GLU A 521 -3.72 -15.97 9.96
N HIS A 522 -2.98 -15.03 10.58
CA HIS A 522 -2.96 -14.93 12.05
C HIS A 522 -4.36 -14.66 12.65
N GLY A 523 -5.33 -14.13 11.90
CA GLY A 523 -6.69 -13.87 12.38
C GLY A 523 -7.52 -15.13 12.67
N PHE A 524 -7.15 -16.29 12.13
CA PHE A 524 -7.94 -17.52 12.15
C PHE A 524 -7.08 -18.74 12.54
N ARG A 525 -7.62 -19.63 13.37
CA ARG A 525 -7.02 -20.95 13.63
C ARG A 525 -7.79 -22.06 12.92
N LYS A 526 -7.11 -23.15 12.56
CA LYS A 526 -7.80 -24.40 12.18
C LYS A 526 -8.49 -24.98 13.42
N ILE A 527 -9.64 -25.61 13.23
CA ILE A 527 -10.32 -26.43 14.24
C ILE A 527 -10.61 -27.83 13.68
N ALA A 528 -11.06 -28.76 14.52
CA ALA A 528 -11.45 -30.10 14.08
C ALA A 528 -12.55 -30.05 13.01
N ASP A 529 -12.32 -30.79 11.92
CA ASP A 529 -13.25 -30.94 10.81
C ASP A 529 -14.41 -31.90 11.17
N LEU A 530 -15.58 -31.68 10.56
CA LEU A 530 -16.81 -32.44 10.86
C LEU A 530 -16.91 -33.73 10.03
N SER A 531 -17.60 -34.74 10.57
CA SER A 531 -18.09 -35.87 9.76
C SER A 531 -19.17 -35.40 8.77
N SER A 532 -19.37 -36.15 7.68
CA SER A 532 -20.45 -35.85 6.73
C SER A 532 -21.84 -35.87 7.39
N GLU A 533 -22.06 -36.74 8.39
CA GLU A 533 -23.31 -36.80 9.16
C GLU A 533 -23.57 -35.48 9.92
N GLN A 534 -22.54 -34.91 10.56
CA GLN A 534 -22.63 -33.62 11.25
C GLN A 534 -22.81 -32.44 10.28
N VAL A 535 -22.25 -32.54 9.07
CA VAL A 535 -22.47 -31.55 8.01
C VAL A 535 -23.90 -31.64 7.47
N GLU A 536 -24.44 -32.84 7.29
CA GLU A 536 -25.83 -33.05 6.87
C GLU A 536 -26.83 -32.53 7.93
N GLU A 537 -26.56 -32.74 9.22
CA GLU A 537 -27.35 -32.18 10.33
C GLU A 537 -27.32 -30.63 10.32
N LEU A 538 -26.14 -30.02 10.20
CA LEU A 538 -26.03 -28.56 10.08
C LEU A 538 -26.69 -28.01 8.81
N VAL A 539 -26.63 -28.71 7.68
CA VAL A 539 -27.29 -28.29 6.43
C VAL A 539 -28.82 -28.49 6.51
N ALA A 540 -29.31 -29.49 7.24
CA ALA A 540 -30.73 -29.64 7.53
C ALA A 540 -31.25 -28.49 8.42
N SER A 541 -30.45 -28.07 9.42
CA SER A 541 -30.81 -26.94 10.31
C SER A 541 -31.04 -25.61 9.60
N THR A 542 -30.57 -25.43 8.36
CA THR A 542 -30.78 -24.19 7.59
C THR A 542 -32.16 -24.09 6.93
N GLN A 543 -33.12 -24.94 7.31
CA GLN A 543 -34.49 -24.94 6.77
C GLN A 543 -35.58 -24.61 7.81
N ASP A 544 -35.24 -24.61 9.11
CA ASP A 544 -36.14 -24.18 10.19
C ASP A 544 -35.63 -22.85 10.79
N ASP A 545 -36.33 -21.75 10.49
CA ASP A 545 -35.99 -20.41 11.00
C ASP A 545 -36.24 -20.25 12.53
N ASP A 546 -37.00 -21.16 13.15
CA ASP A 546 -37.54 -21.04 14.52
C ASP A 546 -36.74 -21.79 15.62
N ILE A 547 -35.60 -22.42 15.30
CA ILE A 547 -34.84 -23.17 16.33
C ILE A 547 -33.98 -22.22 17.19
N GLU A 548 -34.50 -21.85 18.37
CA GLU A 548 -33.65 -21.43 19.50
C GLU A 548 -32.80 -22.63 19.96
N VAL A 549 -31.65 -22.84 19.30
CA VAL A 549 -30.62 -23.77 19.78
C VAL A 549 -30.05 -23.20 21.06
N ASP A 550 -30.42 -23.77 22.21
CA ASP A 550 -29.78 -23.49 23.49
C ASP A 550 -28.27 -23.75 23.32
N VAL A 551 -27.46 -22.70 23.46
CA VAL A 551 -26.08 -22.67 22.95
C VAL A 551 -25.18 -23.51 23.85
N ALA A 552 -25.25 -24.82 23.63
CA ALA A 552 -24.27 -25.80 24.06
C ALA A 552 -22.92 -25.35 23.49
N ARG A 553 -22.12 -24.69 24.34
CA ARG A 553 -20.79 -24.19 24.02
C ARG A 553 -20.02 -25.28 23.29
N GLU A 554 -19.79 -25.16 21.98
CA GLU A 554 -18.86 -26.02 21.25
C GLU A 554 -17.56 -25.99 22.05
N SER A 555 -17.21 -27.11 22.68
CA SER A 555 -16.01 -27.20 23.49
C SER A 555 -14.85 -27.30 22.52
N TYR A 556 -14.36 -26.13 22.06
CA TYR A 556 -13.21 -26.01 21.18
C TYR A 556 -11.94 -26.44 21.92
N SER A 557 -11.79 -27.75 22.10
CA SER A 557 -10.48 -28.37 21.91
C SER A 557 -9.95 -27.82 20.60
N ALA A 558 -8.84 -27.09 20.67
CA ALA A 558 -7.94 -27.07 19.53
C ALA A 558 -7.61 -28.52 19.17
N ILE A 559 -7.13 -28.76 17.95
CA ILE A 559 -6.28 -29.93 17.78
C ILE A 559 -5.14 -29.72 18.79
N GLU A 560 -4.98 -30.64 19.75
CA GLU A 560 -3.82 -30.57 20.63
C GLU A 560 -2.61 -30.70 19.71
N GLU A 561 -1.81 -29.65 19.63
CA GLU A 561 -0.51 -29.71 18.97
C GLU A 561 0.33 -30.66 19.82
N ASP A 562 0.38 -31.93 19.39
CA ASP A 562 1.43 -32.85 19.81
C ASP A 562 2.77 -32.12 19.71
N GLU A 563 3.73 -32.39 20.62
CA GLU A 563 5.08 -31.83 20.57
C GLU A 563 5.93 -32.44 19.42
N ASP A 564 5.28 -32.78 18.30
CA ASP A 564 5.85 -33.21 17.04
C ASP A 564 6.53 -32.00 16.37
N ASP A 565 7.85 -32.09 16.26
CA ASP A 565 8.70 -31.06 15.69
C ASP A 565 8.28 -30.69 14.26
N ALA A 566 7.68 -29.50 14.08
CA ALA A 566 7.42 -28.95 12.76
C ALA A 566 8.75 -28.59 12.07
N TYR A 567 9.01 -29.16 10.89
CA TYR A 567 10.17 -28.81 10.05
C TYR A 567 9.71 -28.08 8.80
N GLY A 568 10.26 -26.89 8.57
CA GLY A 568 10.26 -26.23 7.26
C GLY A 568 11.49 -26.66 6.44
N HIS A 569 11.73 -26.04 5.30
CA HIS A 569 12.92 -26.28 4.48
C HIS A 569 13.74 -24.99 4.26
N ASP A 570 15.07 -25.09 4.24
CA ASP A 570 15.97 -23.99 3.86
C ASP A 570 16.08 -23.79 2.33
N GLU A 571 16.87 -22.81 1.88
CA GLU A 571 17.05 -22.51 0.44
C GLU A 571 17.72 -23.66 -0.35
N ASP A 572 18.39 -24.60 0.33
CA ASP A 572 18.98 -25.83 -0.25
C ASP A 572 18.04 -27.05 -0.12
N GLY A 573 16.89 -26.91 0.54
CA GLY A 573 15.89 -27.95 0.74
C GLY A 573 16.09 -28.84 1.98
N ASN A 574 17.00 -28.51 2.91
CA ASN A 574 17.22 -29.28 4.13
C ASN A 574 16.12 -28.97 5.18
N PRO A 575 15.66 -29.96 5.98
CA PRO A 575 14.65 -29.74 7.01
C PRO A 575 15.20 -28.92 8.19
N VAL A 576 14.54 -27.80 8.49
CA VAL A 576 14.86 -26.87 9.60
C VAL A 576 13.70 -26.83 10.59
N ARG A 577 13.98 -27.12 11.87
CA ARG A 577 12.98 -27.11 12.95
C ARG A 577 12.45 -25.70 13.19
N LEU A 578 11.15 -25.51 12.98
CA LEU A 578 10.44 -24.26 13.23
C LEU A 578 10.21 -24.07 14.73
N SER A 579 10.14 -22.82 15.19
CA SER A 579 9.57 -22.54 16.52
C SER A 579 8.04 -22.68 16.49
N ALA A 580 7.42 -22.90 17.64
CA ALA A 580 5.94 -22.93 17.75
C ALA A 580 5.27 -21.62 17.27
N ALA A 581 5.99 -20.50 17.23
CA ALA A 581 5.50 -19.23 16.67
C ALA A 581 5.67 -19.11 15.14
N GLU A 582 6.51 -19.94 14.52
CA GLU A 582 6.60 -20.10 13.05
C GLU A 582 5.65 -21.18 12.53
N ALA A 583 5.27 -22.17 13.37
CA ALA A 583 4.28 -23.18 13.03
C ALA A 583 2.83 -22.64 12.93
N GLU A 584 2.52 -21.49 13.56
CA GLU A 584 1.14 -20.96 13.64
C GLU A 584 0.55 -20.55 12.27
N VAL A 585 1.39 -20.18 11.30
CA VAL A 585 0.96 -19.75 9.96
C VAL A 585 1.55 -20.68 8.90
N ASP A 586 0.67 -21.44 8.25
CA ASP A 586 0.96 -22.25 7.07
C ASP A 586 1.51 -21.38 5.92
N VAL A 587 2.83 -21.39 5.74
CA VAL A 587 3.55 -20.49 4.83
C VAL A 587 3.29 -20.84 3.36
N ASP A 588 3.03 -22.11 3.04
CA ASP A 588 2.77 -22.53 1.65
C ASP A 588 1.31 -22.26 1.26
N LEU A 589 0.36 -22.41 2.19
CA LEU A 589 -0.98 -21.88 2.01
C LEU A 589 -0.99 -20.35 1.93
N LEU A 590 -0.15 -19.66 2.70
CA LEU A 590 0.03 -18.20 2.62
C LEU A 590 0.51 -17.77 1.23
N ARG A 591 1.55 -18.42 0.69
CA ARG A 591 2.05 -18.22 -0.68
C ARG A 591 0.95 -18.45 -1.71
N ALA A 592 0.25 -19.59 -1.61
CA ALA A 592 -0.83 -19.96 -2.53
C ALA A 592 -2.01 -18.97 -2.48
N LYS A 593 -2.42 -18.54 -1.28
CA LYS A 593 -3.46 -17.51 -1.08
C LYS A 593 -3.02 -16.16 -1.65
N PHE A 594 -1.79 -15.71 -1.38
CA PHE A 594 -1.29 -14.46 -1.95
C PHE A 594 -1.28 -14.50 -3.49
N ASP A 595 -0.76 -15.58 -4.09
CA ASP A 595 -0.69 -15.67 -5.54
C ASP A 595 -2.07 -15.83 -6.21
N ALA A 596 -2.95 -16.62 -5.61
CA ALA A 596 -4.28 -16.84 -6.16
C ALA A 596 -5.21 -15.62 -6.00
N LEU A 597 -5.11 -14.88 -4.89
CA LEU A 597 -6.01 -13.78 -4.56
C LEU A 597 -5.45 -12.42 -5.01
N CYS A 598 -4.16 -12.15 -4.79
CA CYS A 598 -3.52 -10.89 -5.18
C CYS A 598 -2.87 -10.95 -6.57
N GLY A 599 -2.46 -12.14 -7.05
CA GLY A 599 -1.84 -12.30 -8.37
C GLY A 599 -0.34 -11.97 -8.42
N GLY A 600 0.36 -11.94 -7.27
CA GLY A 600 1.80 -11.70 -7.18
C GLY A 600 2.53 -12.94 -6.66
N ASN A 601 3.80 -13.09 -7.00
CA ASN A 601 4.65 -14.07 -6.30
C ASN A 601 5.05 -13.51 -4.92
N PHE A 602 4.83 -14.28 -3.85
CA PHE A 602 5.04 -13.85 -2.47
C PHE A 602 6.52 -13.56 -2.20
N ASP A 603 7.40 -14.51 -2.52
CA ASP A 603 8.82 -14.44 -2.25
C ASP A 603 9.51 -13.33 -3.08
N ASP A 604 9.06 -13.08 -4.32
CA ASP A 604 9.50 -11.94 -5.13
C ASP A 604 9.19 -10.58 -4.46
N PHE A 605 8.00 -10.44 -3.86
CA PHE A 605 7.60 -9.25 -3.12
C PHE A 605 8.43 -9.07 -1.84
N VAL A 606 8.72 -10.18 -1.13
CA VAL A 606 9.59 -10.19 0.05
C VAL A 606 11.02 -9.79 -0.33
N VAL A 607 11.60 -10.37 -1.39
CA VAL A 607 12.96 -10.02 -1.86
C VAL A 607 13.05 -8.56 -2.32
N ALA A 608 11.99 -7.97 -2.86
CA ALA A 608 11.95 -6.55 -3.16
C ALA A 608 12.10 -5.63 -1.92
N SER A 609 11.82 -6.13 -0.70
CA SER A 609 12.11 -5.43 0.57
C SER A 609 13.61 -5.17 0.77
N ARG A 610 14.48 -5.96 0.13
CA ARG A 610 15.95 -5.74 0.11
C ARG A 610 16.35 -4.41 -0.54
N VAL A 611 15.41 -3.64 -1.11
CA VAL A 611 15.68 -2.25 -1.50
C VAL A 611 16.10 -1.39 -0.29
N ASP A 612 15.61 -1.72 0.91
CA ASP A 612 15.98 -1.08 2.17
C ASP A 612 16.70 -2.02 3.15
N ASP A 613 16.32 -3.31 3.14
CA ASP A 613 16.91 -4.36 3.96
C ASP A 613 18.23 -4.88 3.36
N VAL A 614 19.32 -4.17 3.68
CA VAL A 614 20.66 -4.38 3.10
C VAL A 614 21.54 -5.35 3.91
N ALA A 615 21.12 -5.77 5.10
CA ALA A 615 21.89 -6.64 6.00
C ALA A 615 20.99 -7.39 7.02
N PRO A 616 20.04 -8.24 6.59
CA PRO A 616 19.02 -8.85 7.46
C PRO A 616 19.59 -9.67 8.62
N GLU A 617 20.71 -10.37 8.39
CA GLU A 617 21.39 -11.24 9.38
C GLU A 617 21.88 -10.52 10.65
N GLN A 618 21.86 -9.18 10.68
CA GLN A 618 22.37 -8.38 11.80
C GLN A 618 21.27 -7.96 12.80
N GLN A 619 19.99 -8.26 12.55
CA GLN A 619 18.89 -7.84 13.43
C GLN A 619 18.73 -8.79 14.63
N THR A 620 18.93 -8.28 15.85
CA THR A 620 18.73 -9.03 17.10
C THR A 620 17.32 -8.83 17.66
N VAL A 621 16.58 -9.92 17.87
CA VAL A 621 15.29 -9.89 18.59
C VAL A 621 15.54 -9.61 20.08
N ASP A 622 15.06 -8.47 20.57
CA ASP A 622 15.01 -8.13 22.00
C ASP A 622 13.74 -7.30 22.33
N ASP A 623 13.58 -6.90 23.59
CA ASP A 623 12.42 -6.15 24.10
C ASP A 623 12.44 -4.64 23.78
N ARG A 624 13.33 -4.16 22.88
CA ARG A 624 13.46 -2.73 22.55
C ARG A 624 12.56 -2.32 21.37
N ILE A 625 12.46 -1.00 21.19
CA ILE A 625 11.90 -0.36 19.99
C ILE A 625 12.89 -0.58 18.84
N HIS A 626 12.50 -1.35 17.81
CA HIS A 626 13.26 -1.49 16.57
C HIS A 626 12.64 -0.63 15.45
N PHE A 627 13.46 -0.26 14.46
CA PHE A 627 13.02 0.48 13.28
C PHE A 627 13.46 -0.26 12.01
N ALA A 628 12.53 -0.56 11.12
CA ALA A 628 12.88 -1.12 9.82
C ALA A 628 13.76 -0.13 9.03
N PRO A 629 14.96 -0.53 8.56
CA PRO A 629 15.86 0.37 7.81
C PRO A 629 15.18 0.93 6.57
N ASN A 630 15.65 2.08 6.07
CA ASN A 630 15.11 2.74 4.88
C ASN A 630 16.21 3.33 3.97
N THR A 631 17.29 2.56 3.80
CA THR A 631 18.53 2.92 3.08
C THR A 631 18.28 3.54 1.69
N SER A 632 17.28 3.05 0.96
CA SER A 632 16.96 3.54 -0.39
C SER A 632 16.48 4.99 -0.39
N LYS A 633 15.78 5.43 0.65
CA LYS A 633 15.21 6.78 0.73
C LYS A 633 16.29 7.83 0.91
N TRP A 634 17.19 7.61 1.88
CA TRP A 634 18.36 8.45 2.09
C TRP A 634 19.27 8.48 0.88
N LEU A 635 19.59 7.30 0.34
CA LEU A 635 20.52 7.20 -0.79
C LEU A 635 19.92 7.76 -2.09
N LEU A 636 18.60 7.75 -2.29
CA LEU A 636 17.99 8.46 -3.42
C LEU A 636 18.06 9.98 -3.21
N TRP A 637 17.54 10.48 -2.09
CA TRP A 637 17.31 11.90 -1.88
C TRP A 637 18.53 12.72 -1.40
N GLU A 638 19.63 12.10 -0.94
CA GLU A 638 20.84 12.88 -0.60
C GLU A 638 21.38 13.69 -1.80
N GLU A 639 21.84 14.90 -1.53
CA GLU A 639 22.33 15.84 -2.54
C GLU A 639 23.63 15.30 -3.21
N PRO A 640 23.71 15.21 -4.56
CA PRO A 640 24.80 14.51 -5.25
C PRO A 640 26.23 15.03 -5.01
N PHE A 641 26.43 16.31 -4.71
CA PHE A 641 27.75 16.88 -4.38
C PHE A 641 28.09 16.79 -2.90
N PHE A 642 27.10 16.77 -2.00
CA PHE A 642 27.32 16.71 -0.55
C PHE A 642 27.35 15.28 0.00
N GLY A 643 26.61 14.34 -0.58
CA GLY A 643 26.79 12.89 -0.40
C GLY A 643 26.88 12.39 1.05
N PHE A 644 26.12 12.98 1.98
CA PHE A 644 26.33 12.81 3.42
C PHE A 644 26.03 11.39 3.95
N VAL A 645 25.36 10.54 3.17
CA VAL A 645 25.13 9.12 3.50
C VAL A 645 26.36 8.28 3.13
N SER A 646 27.18 8.75 2.19
CA SER A 646 28.35 7.99 1.69
C SER A 646 29.34 7.60 2.80
N PRO A 647 29.76 8.47 3.75
CA PRO A 647 30.65 8.08 4.85
C PRO A 647 30.03 7.01 5.76
N SER A 648 28.76 7.16 6.15
CA SER A 648 28.06 6.20 7.01
C SER A 648 27.86 4.86 6.30
N SER A 649 27.57 4.85 5.00
CA SER A 649 27.48 3.62 4.21
C SER A 649 28.82 2.88 4.13
N ALA A 650 29.95 3.59 3.99
CA ALA A 650 31.27 2.98 3.99
C ALA A 650 31.65 2.32 5.32
N LEU A 651 31.16 2.83 6.45
CA LEU A 651 31.36 2.20 7.77
C LEU A 651 30.50 0.95 8.01
N SER A 652 29.39 0.78 7.29
CA SER A 652 28.55 -0.42 7.42
C SER A 652 29.22 -1.70 6.90
N GLY A 653 30.26 -1.57 6.07
CA GLY A 653 30.91 -2.69 5.38
C GLY A 653 30.11 -3.28 4.22
N VAL A 654 28.89 -2.81 3.96
CA VAL A 654 28.02 -3.30 2.87
C VAL A 654 28.35 -2.58 1.55
N ASP A 655 28.66 -3.36 0.50
CA ASP A 655 28.74 -2.81 -0.86
C ASP A 655 27.33 -2.56 -1.42
N LEU A 656 26.82 -1.35 -1.15
CA LEU A 656 25.51 -0.92 -1.65
C LEU A 656 25.43 -0.92 -3.19
N GLN A 657 26.53 -0.71 -3.92
CA GLN A 657 26.50 -0.77 -5.38
C GLN A 657 26.23 -2.20 -5.84
N GLN A 658 27.02 -3.16 -5.36
CA GLN A 658 26.87 -4.58 -5.70
C GLN A 658 25.49 -5.11 -5.26
N HIS A 659 25.03 -4.72 -4.06
CA HIS A 659 23.72 -5.08 -3.54
C HIS A 659 22.57 -4.63 -4.45
N TYR A 660 22.55 -3.35 -4.84
CA TYR A 660 21.52 -2.83 -5.73
C TYR A 660 21.63 -3.36 -7.17
N GLU A 661 22.84 -3.69 -7.65
CA GLU A 661 23.04 -4.33 -8.96
C GLU A 661 22.52 -5.78 -8.96
N ALA A 662 22.75 -6.53 -7.87
CA ALA A 662 22.19 -7.87 -7.68
C ALA A 662 20.65 -7.84 -7.58
N LEU A 663 20.07 -6.93 -6.81
CA LEU A 663 18.61 -6.77 -6.69
C LEU A 663 17.96 -6.38 -8.03
N ALA A 664 18.56 -5.43 -8.77
CA ALA A 664 18.09 -5.06 -10.10
C ALA A 664 18.15 -6.25 -11.08
N THR A 665 19.20 -7.08 -10.99
CA THR A 665 19.36 -8.30 -11.80
C THR A 665 18.32 -9.37 -11.44
N TYR A 666 18.02 -9.56 -10.16
CA TYR A 666 17.01 -10.49 -9.68
C TYR A 666 15.59 -10.12 -10.15
N LEU A 667 15.21 -8.84 -10.05
CA LEU A 667 13.86 -8.36 -10.38
C LEU A 667 13.60 -8.25 -11.89
N LEU A 668 14.63 -7.99 -12.71
CA LEU A 668 14.48 -7.79 -14.16
C LEU A 668 13.74 -8.92 -14.94
N PRO A 669 14.01 -10.23 -14.73
CA PRO A 669 13.23 -11.29 -15.38
C PRO A 669 11.79 -11.37 -14.88
N ARG A 670 11.50 -10.96 -13.64
CA ARG A 670 10.20 -11.09 -12.97
C ARG A 670 9.18 -10.03 -13.38
N ILE A 671 9.66 -8.88 -13.88
CA ILE A 671 8.82 -7.78 -14.41
C ILE A 671 8.55 -7.90 -15.93
N ARG A 672 9.18 -8.84 -16.63
CA ARG A 672 9.10 -8.95 -18.10
C ARG A 672 8.08 -10.01 -18.54
N VAL A 673 7.06 -9.57 -19.27
CA VAL A 673 6.33 -10.48 -20.17
C VAL A 673 7.28 -10.87 -21.32
N PRO A 674 7.43 -12.16 -21.68
CA PRO A 674 8.30 -12.57 -22.77
C PRO A 674 7.86 -11.98 -24.12
N SER A 675 8.71 -11.17 -24.74
CA SER A 675 8.50 -10.64 -26.10
C SER A 675 8.88 -11.70 -27.14
N SER A 676 7.91 -12.12 -27.95
CA SER A 676 8.08 -13.18 -28.96
C SER A 676 8.94 -12.74 -30.16
N SER A 677 10.23 -13.11 -30.19
CA SER A 677 11.10 -12.79 -31.34
C SER A 677 12.35 -13.69 -31.50
N SER A 678 12.21 -15.03 -31.56
CA SER A 678 13.34 -15.92 -31.93
C SER A 678 12.97 -17.35 -32.40
N ALA A 679 11.99 -17.52 -33.31
CA ALA A 679 11.80 -18.70 -34.20
C ALA A 679 10.53 -18.50 -35.06
N ALA A 680 10.35 -19.07 -36.26
CA ALA A 680 11.28 -19.51 -37.33
C ALA A 680 10.45 -19.74 -38.63
N GLY A 681 11.13 -20.09 -39.73
CA GLY A 681 10.65 -20.89 -40.90
C GLY A 681 9.19 -20.81 -41.39
N SER A 682 9.00 -20.52 -42.69
CA SER A 682 7.72 -20.65 -43.39
C SER A 682 7.54 -22.01 -44.09
N ALA A 683 6.34 -22.59 -43.98
CA ALA A 683 5.80 -23.54 -44.97
C ALA A 683 4.33 -23.20 -45.26
N ASP A 684 3.86 -23.50 -46.48
CA ASP A 684 2.53 -23.13 -47.00
C ASP A 684 1.86 -24.37 -47.64
N GLY A 685 0.52 -24.41 -47.61
CA GLY A 685 -0.30 -25.58 -47.94
C GLY A 685 -1.71 -25.20 -48.42
N GLY A 686 -1.82 -24.15 -49.23
CA GLY A 686 -3.10 -23.56 -49.64
C GLY A 686 -4.08 -24.47 -50.39
N GLY A 687 -5.38 -24.30 -50.09
CA GLY A 687 -6.52 -25.02 -50.67
C GLY A 687 -7.57 -24.10 -51.31
N ALA A 688 -7.17 -23.44 -52.40
CA ALA A 688 -7.96 -22.82 -53.47
C ALA A 688 -9.50 -22.58 -53.35
N VAL A 689 -9.90 -21.33 -53.66
CA VAL A 689 -11.04 -20.97 -54.58
C VAL A 689 -12.47 -21.10 -54.00
N GLU A 690 -13.46 -20.21 -54.26
CA GLU A 690 -13.59 -19.10 -55.24
C GLU A 690 -14.28 -17.83 -54.64
N MET A 691 -14.54 -16.83 -55.49
CA MET A 691 -15.38 -15.63 -55.26
C MET A 691 -16.88 -16.05 -55.11
N ASP A 692 -17.88 -15.21 -54.75
CA ASP A 692 -18.12 -13.85 -55.28
C ASP A 692 -19.27 -13.08 -54.55
N GLY A 693 -19.29 -11.75 -54.75
CA GLY A 693 -20.50 -10.98 -55.04
C GLY A 693 -21.51 -10.52 -53.95
N LEU A 694 -21.44 -9.21 -53.64
CA LEU A 694 -22.58 -8.25 -53.48
C LEU A 694 -23.57 -8.46 -52.30
N ASP A 695 -24.31 -7.48 -51.75
CA ASP A 695 -24.29 -6.00 -51.55
C ASP A 695 -25.76 -5.55 -51.37
N GLY A 696 -26.01 -4.54 -50.51
CA GLY A 696 -27.35 -4.00 -50.20
C GLY A 696 -27.98 -4.57 -48.91
N MET A 697 -28.16 -3.81 -47.82
CA MET A 697 -29.06 -2.65 -47.59
C MET A 697 -30.55 -3.03 -47.66
N GLU A 698 -31.46 -2.59 -46.77
CA GLU A 698 -31.44 -1.82 -45.50
C GLU A 698 -32.76 -2.23 -44.76
N ASP A 699 -33.07 -1.98 -43.48
CA ASP A 699 -32.93 -0.79 -42.63
C ASP A 699 -33.10 -1.18 -41.14
N GLY A 700 -32.77 -0.28 -40.19
CA GLY A 700 -33.10 -0.49 -38.76
C GLY A 700 -32.71 0.63 -37.80
N GLU A 701 -33.66 1.48 -37.40
CA GLU A 701 -33.44 2.55 -36.41
C GLU A 701 -33.46 2.04 -34.95
N ALA A 702 -32.42 2.34 -34.16
CA ALA A 702 -32.52 2.91 -32.79
C ALA A 702 -31.16 3.06 -32.06
N MET A 703 -30.73 4.31 -31.85
CA MET A 703 -29.96 4.84 -30.72
C MET A 703 -29.01 3.91 -29.92
N GLY A 704 -27.69 4.08 -30.08
CA GLY A 704 -26.66 3.53 -29.18
C GLY A 704 -25.38 4.38 -29.13
N PHE A 705 -24.99 4.84 -27.95
CA PHE A 705 -23.79 5.68 -27.75
C PHE A 705 -22.54 4.79 -27.61
N LEU A 706 -21.58 4.91 -28.54
CA LEU A 706 -20.27 4.23 -28.45
C LEU A 706 -19.13 5.13 -28.94
N SER A 707 -18.02 5.10 -28.20
CA SER A 707 -16.75 5.73 -28.61
C SER A 707 -15.63 4.69 -28.57
N ARG A 708 -15.01 4.43 -29.72
CA ARG A 708 -13.78 3.64 -29.88
C ARG A 708 -12.98 4.22 -31.04
N SER A 709 -11.70 4.47 -30.82
CA SER A 709 -10.74 4.87 -31.86
C SER A 709 -9.71 3.76 -32.10
N ARG A 710 -9.49 3.39 -33.37
CA ARG A 710 -8.52 2.40 -33.81
C ARG A 710 -7.83 2.94 -35.07
N ALA A 711 -6.51 2.79 -35.17
CA ALA A 711 -5.73 3.15 -36.34
C ALA A 711 -5.27 1.90 -37.11
N THR A 712 -4.95 2.08 -38.40
CA THR A 712 -4.69 1.00 -39.36
C THR A 712 -3.38 1.22 -40.13
N ALA A 713 -2.75 0.14 -40.60
CA ALA A 713 -1.57 0.16 -41.47
C ALA A 713 -1.88 -0.50 -42.84
N GLY A 714 -1.08 -0.20 -43.87
CA GLY A 714 -1.22 -0.72 -45.24
C GLY A 714 -0.06 -1.64 -45.67
N GLN A 715 -0.18 -2.25 -46.86
CA GLN A 715 0.74 -3.28 -47.38
C GLN A 715 1.46 -2.90 -48.68
N GLY A 716 2.59 -3.56 -48.95
CA GLY A 716 3.36 -3.56 -50.21
C GLY A 716 4.25 -4.83 -50.33
N PRO A 717 4.71 -5.25 -51.53
CA PRO A 717 4.80 -6.69 -51.85
C PRO A 717 6.19 -7.27 -52.24
N PHE A 718 6.40 -8.56 -51.91
CA PHE A 718 7.28 -9.60 -52.52
C PHE A 718 8.81 -9.35 -52.62
N SER A 719 9.73 -10.33 -52.48
CA SER A 719 9.69 -11.82 -52.46
C SER A 719 10.81 -12.37 -51.49
N SER A 720 11.34 -13.61 -51.43
CA SER A 720 11.42 -14.77 -52.36
C SER A 720 11.45 -16.16 -51.66
N GLN A 721 12.54 -16.95 -51.77
CA GLN A 721 12.70 -18.39 -51.40
C GLN A 721 14.17 -18.65 -50.94
N THR A 722 14.55 -19.67 -50.13
CA THR A 722 14.23 -21.13 -50.22
C THR A 722 14.27 -21.91 -48.87
N LYS A 723 13.26 -22.79 -48.64
CA LYS A 723 13.24 -24.19 -48.06
C LYS A 723 14.25 -24.62 -46.95
N ASP A 724 13.92 -25.40 -45.90
CA ASP A 724 13.17 -26.70 -45.80
C ASP A 724 12.32 -26.86 -44.48
N GLU A 725 11.97 -28.08 -44.01
CA GLU A 725 10.69 -28.48 -43.33
C GLU A 725 10.81 -29.09 -41.88
N ASP A 726 9.76 -28.97 -41.02
CA ASP A 726 9.25 -29.93 -39.97
C ASP A 726 8.12 -29.31 -39.05
N ASP A 727 7.28 -30.13 -38.36
CA ASP A 727 5.97 -29.81 -37.71
C ASP A 727 5.91 -29.62 -36.16
N GLU A 728 4.95 -28.81 -35.62
CA GLU A 728 4.16 -28.94 -34.34
C GLU A 728 3.24 -27.69 -34.06
N PRO A 729 2.28 -27.68 -33.10
CA PRO A 729 1.05 -26.86 -33.15
C PRO A 729 1.05 -25.47 -32.48
N SER A 730 -0.02 -24.69 -32.76
CA SER A 730 -0.16 -23.27 -32.42
C SER A 730 -0.88 -22.96 -31.10
N SER A 731 -0.39 -21.96 -30.36
CA SER A 731 -1.16 -21.24 -29.33
C SER A 731 -0.67 -19.79 -29.16
N SER A 732 -1.54 -18.90 -28.67
CA SER A 732 -1.31 -17.45 -28.54
C SER A 732 -0.76 -17.08 -27.14
N PRO A 733 -0.20 -15.86 -26.94
CA PRO A 733 0.85 -15.67 -25.92
C PRO A 733 0.34 -15.67 -24.48
N ASN A 734 1.11 -16.31 -23.61
CA ASN A 734 0.85 -16.41 -22.18
C ASN A 734 1.31 -15.13 -21.44
N PRO A 735 0.44 -14.44 -20.66
CA PRO A 735 0.88 -13.38 -19.75
C PRO A 735 1.77 -13.95 -18.63
N SER A 736 2.41 -13.06 -17.86
CA SER A 736 3.15 -13.49 -16.65
C SER A 736 2.25 -14.27 -15.70
N THR A 737 2.74 -15.38 -15.15
CA THR A 737 2.03 -16.21 -14.15
C THR A 737 1.57 -15.44 -12.93
N HIS A 738 2.21 -14.31 -12.65
CA HIS A 738 1.91 -13.38 -11.56
C HIS A 738 1.68 -11.97 -12.14
N PRO A 739 0.44 -11.56 -12.52
CA PRO A 739 0.20 -10.25 -13.12
C PRO A 739 0.52 -9.06 -12.20
N LEU A 740 0.45 -9.23 -10.88
CA LEU A 740 0.79 -8.18 -9.91
C LEU A 740 2.30 -7.93 -9.84
N ASN A 741 3.17 -8.83 -10.35
CA ASN A 741 4.62 -8.59 -10.43
C ASN A 741 4.98 -7.35 -11.28
N ALA A 742 4.07 -6.81 -12.09
CA ALA A 742 4.21 -5.49 -12.71
C ALA A 742 4.45 -4.34 -11.69
N ARG A 743 4.10 -4.52 -10.40
CA ARG A 743 4.40 -3.60 -9.29
C ARG A 743 5.89 -3.60 -8.91
N LEU A 744 6.61 -4.71 -9.14
CA LEU A 744 8.05 -4.83 -8.87
C LEU A 744 8.93 -3.92 -9.76
N VAL A 745 8.33 -3.21 -10.72
CA VAL A 745 9.02 -2.19 -11.54
C VAL A 745 9.50 -1.01 -10.68
N LEU A 746 8.81 -0.64 -9.59
CA LEU A 746 9.30 0.40 -8.67
C LEU A 746 10.63 0.00 -8.00
N PRO A 747 10.72 -1.11 -7.23
CA PRO A 747 11.97 -1.54 -6.61
C PRO A 747 13.07 -1.88 -7.64
N TYR A 748 12.72 -2.35 -8.85
CA TYR A 748 13.69 -2.50 -9.94
C TYR A 748 14.28 -1.16 -10.40
N LEU A 749 13.46 -0.13 -10.64
CA LEU A 749 13.93 1.19 -11.08
C LEU A 749 14.70 1.92 -9.96
N LEU A 750 14.31 1.73 -8.71
CA LEU A 750 15.09 2.17 -7.54
C LEU A 750 16.45 1.48 -7.52
N ALA A 751 16.51 0.15 -7.56
CA ALA A 751 17.78 -0.59 -7.57
C ALA A 751 18.68 -0.20 -8.77
N GLN A 752 18.11 0.07 -9.95
CA GLN A 752 18.85 0.61 -11.10
C GLN A 752 19.41 2.03 -10.86
N ALA A 753 18.66 2.92 -10.20
CA ALA A 753 19.15 4.26 -9.87
C ALA A 753 20.19 4.23 -8.73
N LEU A 754 19.96 3.41 -7.71
CA LEU A 754 20.77 3.36 -6.49
C LEU A 754 22.10 2.65 -6.72
N SER A 755 22.15 1.56 -7.50
CA SER A 755 23.43 0.97 -7.96
C SER A 755 24.28 1.97 -8.75
N LEU A 756 23.66 2.87 -9.52
CA LEU A 756 24.38 3.93 -10.23
C LEU A 756 24.80 5.12 -9.33
N LYS A 757 24.17 5.31 -8.17
CA LYS A 757 24.45 6.42 -7.22
C LYS A 757 25.35 6.05 -6.04
N ALA A 758 25.26 4.83 -5.53
CA ALA A 758 26.02 4.31 -4.39
C ALA A 758 27.54 4.52 -4.58
N GLY A 759 28.17 5.32 -3.72
CA GLY A 759 29.61 5.60 -3.81
C GLY A 759 30.07 6.54 -4.94
N LEU A 760 29.19 6.94 -5.88
CA LEU A 760 29.55 7.79 -7.02
C LEU A 760 30.23 9.10 -6.59
N ARG A 761 29.75 9.77 -5.54
CA ARG A 761 30.37 10.99 -5.01
C ARG A 761 31.72 10.73 -4.32
N ARG A 762 31.97 9.55 -3.79
CA ARG A 762 33.28 9.15 -3.25
C ARG A 762 34.27 8.94 -4.40
N GLU A 763 33.92 8.13 -5.38
CA GLU A 763 34.75 7.82 -6.55
C GLU A 763 35.09 9.07 -7.38
N LEU A 764 34.15 9.99 -7.55
CA LEU A 764 34.37 11.27 -8.24
C LEU A 764 35.41 12.15 -7.51
N HIS A 765 35.40 12.15 -6.18
CA HIS A 765 36.36 12.88 -5.35
C HIS A 765 37.75 12.24 -5.36
N GLU A 766 37.82 10.91 -5.23
CA GLU A 766 39.05 10.13 -5.38
C GLU A 766 39.70 10.38 -6.75
N ALA A 767 38.93 10.27 -7.83
CA ALA A 767 39.40 10.53 -9.19
C ALA A 767 39.83 11.99 -9.41
N TYR A 768 39.11 12.96 -8.84
CA TYR A 768 39.44 14.39 -8.96
C TYR A 768 40.72 14.74 -8.19
N ARG A 769 40.87 14.31 -6.93
CA ARG A 769 42.09 14.56 -6.13
C ARG A 769 43.32 13.82 -6.65
N ALA A 770 43.14 12.61 -7.19
CA ALA A 770 44.22 11.88 -7.87
C ALA A 770 44.55 12.40 -9.28
N GLN A 771 43.82 13.42 -9.77
CA GLN A 771 43.92 13.96 -11.14
C GLN A 771 43.75 12.89 -12.23
N ASN A 772 42.97 11.84 -11.95
CA ASN A 772 42.72 10.74 -12.87
C ASN A 772 41.52 11.07 -13.78
N TRP A 773 41.77 11.94 -14.75
CA TRP A 773 40.75 12.45 -15.68
C TRP A 773 40.09 11.37 -16.54
N ASN A 774 40.74 10.21 -16.73
CA ASN A 774 40.15 9.05 -17.42
C ASN A 774 39.04 8.41 -16.58
N VAL A 775 39.30 8.16 -15.28
CA VAL A 775 38.27 7.67 -14.36
C VAL A 775 37.18 8.72 -14.14
N LEU A 776 37.55 9.99 -13.95
CA LEU A 776 36.59 11.09 -13.80
C LEU A 776 35.62 11.19 -15.00
N ARG A 777 36.10 10.90 -16.22
CA ARG A 777 35.27 10.84 -17.43
C ARG A 777 34.36 9.62 -17.48
N GLY A 778 34.82 8.44 -17.07
CA GLY A 778 33.98 7.25 -16.93
C GLY A 778 32.86 7.42 -15.87
N LEU A 779 33.12 8.22 -14.84
CA LEU A 779 32.14 8.52 -13.79
C LEU A 779 31.17 9.64 -14.17
N GLY A 780 31.68 10.80 -14.62
CA GLY A 780 30.90 12.03 -14.81
C GLY A 780 30.93 12.66 -16.21
N GLY A 781 31.53 12.02 -17.21
CA GLY A 781 31.67 12.54 -18.57
C GLY A 781 30.39 12.58 -19.41
N LYS A 782 30.50 13.06 -20.66
CA LYS A 782 29.37 13.27 -21.58
C LYS A 782 28.64 11.98 -21.97
N GLY A 783 27.32 12.10 -22.15
CA GLY A 783 26.46 11.04 -22.72
C GLY A 783 26.24 9.83 -21.80
N GLU A 784 25.61 8.79 -22.35
CA GLU A 784 25.28 7.55 -21.62
C GLU A 784 26.51 6.66 -21.34
N GLY A 785 27.69 7.03 -21.85
CA GLY A 785 28.95 6.33 -21.58
C GLY A 785 29.48 6.54 -20.15
N SER A 786 28.94 7.48 -19.37
CA SER A 786 29.35 7.71 -17.98
C SER A 786 28.35 7.16 -16.95
N ARG A 787 28.82 6.86 -15.74
CA ARG A 787 27.97 6.41 -14.62
C ARG A 787 26.89 7.42 -14.27
N LEU A 788 27.24 8.71 -14.17
CA LEU A 788 26.32 9.82 -13.92
C LEU A 788 25.35 10.06 -15.09
N GLY A 789 25.80 9.87 -16.34
CA GLY A 789 24.92 9.92 -17.51
C GLY A 789 23.81 8.85 -17.44
N ARG A 790 24.18 7.60 -17.12
CA ARG A 790 23.22 6.52 -16.90
C ARG A 790 22.31 6.78 -15.69
N LEU A 791 22.84 7.35 -14.60
CA LEU A 791 22.06 7.71 -13.41
C LEU A 791 20.93 8.70 -13.75
N ARG A 792 21.21 9.74 -14.53
CA ARG A 792 20.20 10.72 -14.99
C ARG A 792 19.06 10.02 -15.75
N VAL A 793 19.39 9.06 -16.63
CA VAL A 793 18.40 8.28 -17.41
C VAL A 793 17.62 7.30 -16.52
N ALA A 794 18.23 6.69 -15.51
CA ALA A 794 17.55 5.82 -14.55
C ALA A 794 16.54 6.60 -13.69
N VAL A 795 16.94 7.77 -13.16
CA VAL A 795 16.08 8.65 -12.35
C VAL A 795 14.92 9.23 -13.18
N GLU A 796 15.14 9.53 -14.45
CA GLU A 796 14.07 9.95 -15.37
C GLU A 796 13.00 8.85 -15.56
N LYS A 797 13.41 7.57 -15.67
CA LYS A 797 12.49 6.43 -15.75
C LYS A 797 11.74 6.21 -14.44
N LEU A 798 12.46 6.28 -13.31
CA LEU A 798 11.90 6.15 -11.96
C LEU A 798 10.82 7.21 -11.69
N TRP A 799 11.11 8.50 -11.92
CA TRP A 799 10.14 9.60 -11.75
C TRP A 799 8.89 9.39 -12.59
N ARG A 800 9.04 8.99 -13.87
CA ARG A 800 7.90 8.71 -14.76
C ARG A 800 7.06 7.57 -14.24
N TYR A 801 7.67 6.42 -13.92
CA TYR A 801 6.92 5.26 -13.40
C TYR A 801 6.20 5.60 -12.08
N HIS A 802 6.89 6.26 -11.15
CA HIS A 802 6.30 6.66 -9.87
C HIS A 802 5.08 7.61 -10.07
N ARG A 803 5.12 8.55 -11.03
CA ARG A 803 3.93 9.34 -11.36
C ARG A 803 2.78 8.49 -11.88
N GLU A 804 3.01 7.61 -12.86
CA GLU A 804 1.92 6.78 -13.41
C GLU A 804 1.38 5.82 -12.33
N MET A 805 2.25 5.34 -11.43
CA MET A 805 1.88 4.57 -10.24
C MET A 805 0.97 5.39 -9.30
N TRP A 806 1.36 6.61 -8.93
CA TRP A 806 0.54 7.53 -8.11
C TRP A 806 -0.83 7.75 -8.74
N MET A 807 -0.87 8.14 -10.02
CA MET A 807 -2.10 8.45 -10.75
C MET A 807 -3.01 7.22 -10.95
N SER A 808 -2.49 5.99 -10.77
CA SER A 808 -3.30 4.76 -10.74
C SER A 808 -3.98 4.50 -9.39
N MET A 809 -3.46 5.04 -8.29
CA MET A 809 -3.86 4.69 -6.92
C MET A 809 -4.52 5.84 -6.15
N TYR A 810 -4.01 7.05 -6.30
CA TYR A 810 -4.37 8.20 -5.49
C TYR A 810 -5.13 9.25 -6.29
N HIS A 811 -5.68 10.25 -5.61
CA HIS A 811 -6.10 11.49 -6.25
C HIS A 811 -4.85 12.26 -6.76
N PRO A 812 -4.96 13.10 -7.81
CA PRO A 812 -3.79 13.79 -8.37
C PRO A 812 -3.09 14.78 -7.42
N PHE A 813 -3.82 15.28 -6.40
CA PHE A 813 -3.27 16.11 -5.33
C PHE A 813 -2.33 15.31 -4.44
N GLY A 814 -1.27 15.95 -3.94
CA GLY A 814 -0.22 15.33 -3.13
C GLY A 814 1.02 14.96 -3.96
N TRP A 815 0.84 14.61 -5.24
CA TRP A 815 1.95 14.30 -6.14
C TRP A 815 2.90 15.48 -6.31
N GLU A 816 2.40 16.72 -6.27
CA GLU A 816 3.23 17.93 -6.39
C GLU A 816 4.35 18.01 -5.33
N THR A 817 4.17 17.41 -4.15
CA THR A 817 5.23 17.33 -3.13
C THR A 817 6.35 16.38 -3.56
N VAL A 818 6.01 15.22 -4.11
CA VAL A 818 6.97 14.20 -4.58
C VAL A 818 7.63 14.64 -5.89
N GLU A 819 6.89 15.32 -6.77
CA GLU A 819 7.41 15.90 -8.01
C GLU A 819 8.36 17.08 -7.76
N LEU A 820 8.16 17.86 -6.70
CA LEU A 820 9.13 18.87 -6.27
C LEU A 820 10.46 18.24 -5.82
N ARG A 821 10.43 17.12 -5.08
CA ARG A 821 11.64 16.35 -4.72
C ARG A 821 12.35 15.81 -5.96
N TYR A 822 11.63 15.09 -6.83
CA TYR A 822 12.20 14.61 -8.10
C TYR A 822 12.74 15.75 -8.98
N GLY A 823 12.04 16.89 -9.04
CA GLY A 823 12.45 18.07 -9.79
C GLY A 823 13.74 18.68 -9.26
N GLY A 824 13.85 18.87 -7.94
CA GLY A 824 15.07 19.30 -7.26
C GLY A 824 16.22 18.35 -7.52
N PHE A 825 16.04 17.07 -7.20
CA PHE A 825 17.05 16.03 -7.37
C PHE A 825 17.57 15.90 -8.81
N ARG A 826 16.68 15.84 -9.81
CA ARG A 826 17.04 15.83 -11.24
C ARG A 826 17.84 17.08 -11.63
N THR A 827 17.41 18.27 -11.18
CA THR A 827 18.14 19.53 -11.44
C THR A 827 19.53 19.55 -10.79
N ARG A 828 19.71 18.91 -9.63
CA ARG A 828 21.02 18.76 -8.98
C ARG A 828 21.93 17.78 -9.70
N LEU A 829 21.42 16.64 -10.17
CA LEU A 829 22.17 15.71 -11.04
C LEU A 829 22.60 16.37 -12.36
N ASP A 830 21.72 17.14 -12.98
CA ASP A 830 22.02 17.92 -14.20
C ASP A 830 23.11 18.98 -13.92
N THR A 831 23.03 19.67 -12.79
CA THR A 831 24.06 20.65 -12.35
C THR A 831 25.40 19.98 -12.13
N MET A 832 25.42 18.81 -11.48
CA MET A 832 26.63 18.02 -11.22
C MET A 832 27.28 17.56 -12.52
N HIS A 833 26.48 17.00 -13.43
CA HIS A 833 26.93 16.51 -14.73
C HIS A 833 27.51 17.64 -15.59
N ALA A 834 26.79 18.77 -15.70
CA ALA A 834 27.26 19.92 -16.47
C ALA A 834 28.60 20.47 -15.93
N ARG A 835 28.75 20.61 -14.60
CA ARG A 835 30.01 21.09 -14.00
C ARG A 835 31.17 20.14 -14.26
N ILE A 836 30.99 18.83 -14.08
CA ILE A 836 32.05 17.83 -14.33
C ILE A 836 32.42 17.79 -15.82
N VAL A 837 31.44 17.79 -16.72
CA VAL A 837 31.67 17.82 -18.18
C VAL A 837 32.50 19.03 -18.59
N ARG A 838 32.16 20.23 -18.09
CA ARG A 838 32.85 21.49 -18.43
C ARG A 838 34.26 21.57 -17.86
N PHE A 839 34.47 21.00 -16.68
CA PHE A 839 35.81 20.83 -16.13
C PHE A 839 36.66 19.88 -17.00
N LEU A 840 36.08 18.76 -17.45
CA LEU A 840 36.76 17.86 -18.39
C LEU A 840 37.05 18.54 -19.74
N GLU A 841 36.16 19.38 -20.26
CA GLU A 841 36.40 20.19 -21.48
C GLU A 841 37.57 21.19 -21.30
N HIS A 842 37.68 21.83 -20.13
CA HIS A 842 38.80 22.72 -19.79
C HIS A 842 40.13 21.95 -19.76
N ILE A 843 40.16 20.76 -19.15
CA ILE A 843 41.33 19.88 -19.14
C ILE A 843 41.67 19.37 -20.56
N ASP A 844 40.67 18.96 -21.35
CA ASP A 844 40.85 18.49 -22.74
C ASP A 844 41.42 19.58 -23.66
N ALA A 845 41.08 20.85 -23.40
CA ALA A 845 41.65 22.01 -24.07
C ALA A 845 43.07 22.40 -23.56
N GLY A 846 43.68 21.59 -22.70
CA GLY A 846 45.03 21.81 -22.15
C GLY A 846 45.08 22.71 -20.92
N GLY A 847 43.94 22.93 -20.26
CA GLY A 847 43.83 23.72 -19.04
C GLY A 847 44.42 23.02 -17.81
N GLN A 848 44.69 23.80 -16.77
CA GLN A 848 45.11 23.30 -15.45
C GLN A 848 44.04 23.62 -14.40
N VAL A 849 43.99 22.83 -13.33
CA VAL A 849 43.01 23.01 -12.25
C VAL A 849 43.17 24.40 -11.61
N GLY A 850 42.06 25.14 -11.52
CA GLY A 850 42.02 26.49 -10.97
C GLY A 850 42.61 27.59 -11.88
N VAL A 851 43.25 27.24 -13.00
CA VAL A 851 43.93 28.17 -13.91
C VAL A 851 43.14 28.33 -15.21
N PRO A 852 42.55 29.52 -15.50
CA PRO A 852 41.89 29.78 -16.77
C PRO A 852 42.85 29.65 -17.96
N LEU A 853 42.33 29.13 -19.08
CA LEU A 853 43.05 29.14 -20.35
C LEU A 853 43.34 30.60 -20.77
N SER A 854 44.58 30.87 -21.15
CA SER A 854 44.93 32.17 -21.73
C SER A 854 44.20 32.35 -23.07
N PRO A 855 43.62 33.53 -23.37
CA PRO A 855 42.90 33.77 -24.62
C PRO A 855 43.88 33.67 -25.81
N THR A 856 43.85 32.55 -26.51
CA THR A 856 44.71 32.30 -27.67
C THR A 856 44.30 33.17 -28.85
N THR A 857 45.30 33.75 -29.53
CA THR A 857 45.15 34.76 -30.58
C THR A 857 44.57 34.19 -31.89
N THR A 858 43.36 33.66 -31.83
CA THR A 858 42.63 33.07 -32.95
C THR A 858 41.69 34.13 -33.54
N LYS A 859 41.57 34.16 -34.87
CA LYS A 859 41.02 35.30 -35.65
C LYS A 859 39.70 35.85 -35.10
N ALA A 860 39.61 37.17 -35.00
CA ALA A 860 38.43 37.88 -34.54
C ALA A 860 37.18 37.59 -35.39
N SER A 861 36.25 36.82 -34.82
CA SER A 861 34.81 37.01 -35.01
C SER A 861 34.30 38.04 -33.99
N GLN A 862 33.21 38.74 -34.30
CA GLN A 862 32.71 39.83 -33.48
C GLN A 862 31.80 39.33 -32.36
N GLN A 863 32.38 38.90 -31.24
CA GLN A 863 31.67 38.85 -29.96
C GLN A 863 31.79 40.20 -29.23
N PRO A 864 30.73 40.67 -28.54
CA PRO A 864 30.80 41.86 -27.70
C PRO A 864 31.75 41.60 -26.51
N LYS A 865 32.43 42.64 -26.02
CA LYS A 865 33.27 42.53 -24.83
C LYS A 865 32.41 42.25 -23.60
N GLU A 866 32.49 41.03 -23.06
CA GLU A 866 32.07 40.76 -21.68
C GLU A 866 32.81 41.69 -20.71
N ARG A 867 32.16 42.07 -19.62
CA ARG A 867 32.81 42.84 -18.55
C ARG A 867 33.50 41.89 -17.58
N ALA A 868 34.75 42.21 -17.25
CA ALA A 868 35.55 41.44 -16.30
C ALA A 868 35.13 41.60 -14.82
N ASP A 869 33.99 42.24 -14.53
CA ASP A 869 33.44 42.39 -13.18
C ASP A 869 32.48 41.25 -12.79
N GLY A 870 31.84 40.58 -13.77
CA GLY A 870 30.96 39.42 -13.54
C GLY A 870 29.66 39.71 -12.77
N VAL A 871 29.37 40.98 -12.47
CA VAL A 871 28.23 41.40 -11.62
C VAL A 871 26.90 41.42 -12.40
N LEU A 872 26.95 41.53 -13.72
CA LEU A 872 25.77 41.57 -14.59
C LEU A 872 25.69 40.27 -15.41
N LEU A 873 24.60 39.52 -15.23
CA LEU A 873 24.28 38.35 -16.04
C LEU A 873 24.06 38.76 -17.50
N ASP A 874 24.60 38.00 -18.45
CA ASP A 874 24.29 38.20 -19.86
C ASP A 874 22.87 37.72 -20.17
N VAL A 875 21.96 38.69 -20.32
CA VAL A 875 20.57 38.46 -20.71
C VAL A 875 20.43 37.91 -22.14
N SER A 876 21.46 37.94 -22.98
CA SER A 876 21.41 37.32 -24.32
C SER A 876 21.17 35.80 -24.24
N ALA A 877 21.71 35.14 -23.21
CA ALA A 877 21.52 33.72 -22.96
C ALA A 877 20.06 33.35 -22.62
N ALA A 878 19.22 34.32 -22.21
CA ALA A 878 17.79 34.11 -21.99
C ALA A 878 16.95 34.20 -23.28
N ILE A 879 17.49 34.77 -24.37
CA ILE A 879 16.77 34.98 -25.64
C ILE A 879 16.68 33.67 -26.46
N GLY A 880 17.58 32.71 -26.20
CA GLY A 880 17.64 31.40 -26.88
C GLY A 880 16.93 30.24 -26.16
N ILE A 881 16.14 30.50 -25.11
CA ILE A 881 15.42 29.45 -24.37
C ILE A 881 14.24 28.93 -25.21
N ASP A 882 14.28 27.65 -25.61
CA ASP A 882 13.06 26.96 -26.06
C ASP A 882 12.15 26.73 -24.84
N PRO A 883 10.92 27.28 -24.79
CA PRO A 883 10.04 27.18 -23.62
C PRO A 883 9.42 25.79 -23.43
N ARG A 884 9.88 24.75 -24.15
CA ARG A 884 9.32 23.39 -24.14
C ARG A 884 10.33 22.37 -23.56
N PRO A 885 10.25 21.99 -22.28
CA PRO A 885 11.18 21.04 -21.64
C PRO A 885 11.17 19.60 -22.21
N VAL A 886 10.31 19.31 -23.18
CA VAL A 886 9.80 17.95 -23.45
C VAL A 886 10.45 17.28 -24.67
N GLN A 887 10.92 18.04 -25.67
CA GLN A 887 11.34 17.44 -26.96
C GLN A 887 12.71 16.75 -26.93
N ARG A 888 13.58 17.01 -25.94
CA ARG A 888 14.92 16.39 -25.88
C ARG A 888 14.91 14.90 -25.52
N THR A 889 13.91 14.41 -24.78
CA THR A 889 13.82 12.97 -24.47
C THR A 889 13.58 12.13 -25.73
N ALA A 890 12.88 12.68 -26.75
CA ALA A 890 12.65 11.97 -28.00
C ALA A 890 13.96 11.70 -28.78
N ALA A 891 14.96 12.58 -28.66
CA ALA A 891 16.25 12.39 -29.31
C ALA A 891 17.06 11.23 -28.68
N LEU A 892 17.03 11.06 -27.36
CA LEU A 892 17.66 9.90 -26.69
C LEU A 892 16.94 8.58 -27.05
N LEU A 893 15.61 8.60 -27.19
CA LEU A 893 14.84 7.41 -27.58
C LEU A 893 15.17 6.97 -29.02
N ALA A 894 15.32 7.91 -29.96
CA ALA A 894 15.66 7.62 -31.35
C ALA A 894 17.03 6.93 -31.52
N SER A 895 17.99 7.16 -30.62
CA SER A 895 19.30 6.48 -30.63
C SER A 895 19.27 5.01 -30.17
N THR A 896 18.14 4.50 -29.65
CA THR A 896 18.07 3.12 -29.13
C THR A 896 17.61 2.06 -30.15
N THR A 897 17.14 2.45 -31.33
CA THR A 897 16.78 1.52 -32.42
C THR A 897 17.95 1.25 -33.36
N GLY A 898 19.00 0.63 -32.83
CA GLY A 898 20.21 0.25 -33.55
C GLY A 898 20.10 -1.09 -34.31
N ALA A 899 19.18 -1.20 -35.27
CA ALA A 899 19.13 -2.28 -36.25
C ALA A 899 19.03 -1.66 -37.64
N GLY A 900 20.02 -1.92 -38.49
CA GLY A 900 20.08 -1.31 -39.82
C GLY A 900 19.32 -2.13 -40.85
N ASP A 901 18.68 -1.45 -41.79
CA ASP A 901 19.06 -1.64 -43.19
C ASP A 901 18.81 -0.39 -44.03
N SER A 902 19.36 -0.39 -45.25
CA SER A 902 19.32 0.74 -46.19
C SER A 902 18.02 0.83 -47.01
N VAL A 903 17.71 2.02 -47.53
CA VAL A 903 17.45 2.22 -48.98
C VAL A 903 17.52 3.72 -49.35
N ASP A 904 17.87 3.99 -50.60
CA ASP A 904 18.21 5.32 -51.12
C ASP A 904 17.01 6.09 -51.76
N THR A 905 17.28 7.35 -52.02
CA THR A 905 16.47 8.45 -52.56
C THR A 905 15.65 8.20 -53.84
N SER A 906 14.43 8.77 -53.88
CA SER A 906 13.86 9.55 -55.00
C SER A 906 12.43 10.05 -54.63
N SER A 907 11.94 11.23 -55.04
CA SER A 907 12.58 12.34 -55.79
C SER A 907 11.96 13.71 -55.44
N ALA A 908 12.77 14.76 -55.62
CA ALA A 908 12.49 16.14 -56.07
C ALA A 908 11.13 16.86 -55.80
N ALA A 909 11.08 18.19 -55.60
CA ALA A 909 12.12 19.18 -55.27
C ALA A 909 11.47 20.56 -55.01
N ASN A 910 12.05 21.35 -54.08
CA ASN A 910 12.49 22.72 -54.41
C ASN A 910 13.48 23.25 -53.34
N GLY A 911 14.37 24.16 -53.75
CA GLY A 911 15.58 24.51 -52.99
C GLY A 911 15.51 25.83 -52.20
N GLY A 912 16.31 25.90 -51.13
CA GLY A 912 16.49 27.08 -50.27
C GLY A 912 17.52 26.80 -49.17
N GLY A 913 18.78 26.60 -49.56
CA GLY A 913 19.77 25.90 -48.73
C GLY A 913 20.44 26.75 -47.63
N SER A 914 20.77 26.07 -46.53
CA SER A 914 21.89 26.41 -45.64
C SER A 914 22.64 25.12 -45.28
N LYS A 915 23.93 25.22 -44.93
CA LYS A 915 24.71 24.06 -44.49
C LYS A 915 24.38 23.75 -43.04
N ASN A 916 23.93 22.52 -42.79
CA ASN A 916 23.56 22.06 -41.47
C ASN A 916 24.74 21.29 -40.85
N ASP A 917 25.71 22.01 -40.28
CA ASP A 917 26.81 21.39 -39.52
C ASP A 917 26.23 20.81 -38.22
N GLY A 918 26.27 19.48 -38.10
CA GLY A 918 25.61 18.74 -37.02
C GLY A 918 26.29 18.89 -35.67
N ALA A 919 25.95 19.95 -34.92
CA ALA A 919 26.36 20.16 -33.54
C ALA A 919 25.15 20.43 -32.63
N GLY A 920 25.01 19.66 -31.55
CA GLY A 920 23.91 19.75 -30.58
C GLY A 920 23.99 20.96 -29.65
N GLY A 921 24.02 22.18 -30.19
CA GLY A 921 24.22 23.41 -29.44
C GLY A 921 22.94 24.05 -28.90
N THR A 922 22.42 23.58 -27.75
CA THR A 922 21.56 24.39 -26.83
C THR A 922 21.62 23.88 -25.38
N GLU A 923 22.78 23.41 -24.90
CA GLU A 923 22.99 23.21 -23.46
C GLU A 923 23.50 24.49 -22.77
N THR A 924 23.07 24.67 -21.51
CA THR A 924 23.61 25.59 -20.49
C THR A 924 23.50 27.11 -20.69
N LEU A 925 22.67 27.72 -19.85
CA LEU A 925 22.52 29.17 -19.56
C LEU A 925 23.71 29.74 -18.73
N TYR A 926 24.91 29.18 -18.88
CA TYR A 926 25.98 29.22 -17.89
C TYR A 926 27.30 29.59 -18.57
N SER A 927 27.54 30.86 -18.93
CA SER A 927 28.71 31.23 -19.76
C SER A 927 30.07 30.98 -19.08
N THR A 928 30.11 30.97 -17.74
CA THR A 928 31.34 30.79 -16.95
C THR A 928 32.05 29.46 -17.23
N ALA A 929 33.34 29.54 -17.58
CA ALA A 929 34.23 28.38 -17.66
C ALA A 929 34.42 27.72 -16.28
N VAL A 930 34.46 26.39 -16.24
CA VAL A 930 34.64 25.62 -14.99
C VAL A 930 36.09 25.13 -14.92
N THR A 931 36.96 25.91 -14.29
CA THR A 931 38.39 25.59 -14.16
C THR A 931 38.71 24.65 -13.00
N GLU A 932 37.77 24.47 -12.06
CA GLU A 932 37.89 23.63 -10.87
C GLU A 932 36.52 23.20 -10.33
N LEU A 933 36.52 22.14 -9.53
CA LEU A 933 35.36 21.56 -8.84
C LEU A 933 35.62 21.53 -7.33
N PRO A 934 35.52 22.67 -6.61
CA PRO A 934 35.74 22.72 -5.16
C PRO A 934 34.82 21.76 -4.40
N GLU A 935 33.63 21.47 -4.91
CA GLU A 935 32.70 20.49 -4.33
C GLU A 935 33.23 19.05 -4.36
N LEU A 936 34.14 18.73 -5.27
CA LEU A 936 34.88 17.45 -5.31
C LEU A 936 36.26 17.55 -4.65
N GLN A 937 36.77 18.74 -4.34
CA GLN A 937 37.99 18.91 -3.56
C GLN A 937 37.77 18.56 -2.08
N VAL A 938 36.58 18.86 -1.55
CA VAL A 938 36.18 18.62 -0.15
C VAL A 938 35.96 17.12 0.13
N GLU A 939 36.60 16.64 1.19
CA GLU A 939 36.42 15.31 1.77
C GLU A 939 35.18 15.31 2.67
N LEU A 940 34.43 14.19 2.72
CA LEU A 940 33.13 14.15 3.40
C LEU A 940 33.27 13.62 4.83
N GLU A 941 32.94 14.47 5.80
CA GLU A 941 32.95 14.14 7.23
C GLU A 941 31.82 13.15 7.59
N LEU A 942 32.06 12.33 8.62
CA LEU A 942 31.06 11.42 9.15
C LEU A 942 29.99 12.17 9.95
N VAL A 943 28.77 12.27 9.42
CA VAL A 943 27.65 12.95 10.10
C VAL A 943 26.95 12.02 11.11
N TYR A 944 26.78 10.74 10.78
CA TYR A 944 26.07 9.74 11.61
C TYR A 944 26.93 8.49 11.80
N GLY A 945 27.15 8.09 13.06
CA GLY A 945 28.01 6.97 13.44
C GLY A 945 27.35 5.60 13.40
N SER A 946 26.02 5.53 13.27
CA SER A 946 25.27 4.28 13.05
C SER A 946 24.04 4.51 12.17
N ALA A 947 23.43 3.42 11.69
CA ALA A 947 22.17 3.47 10.96
C ALA A 947 21.01 3.99 11.85
N ASP A 948 21.03 3.70 13.15
CA ASP A 948 20.01 4.16 14.12
C ASP A 948 20.03 5.68 14.24
N GLN A 949 21.22 6.29 14.25
CA GLN A 949 21.37 7.76 14.26
C GLN A 949 20.87 8.41 12.96
N LEU A 950 20.95 7.69 11.82
CA LEU A 950 20.33 8.11 10.57
C LEU A 950 18.80 8.04 10.67
N LEU A 951 18.26 6.93 11.20
CA LEU A 951 16.82 6.72 11.37
C LEU A 951 16.17 7.73 12.33
N ASP A 952 16.79 8.02 13.48
CA ASP A 952 16.30 9.06 14.42
C ASP A 952 16.30 10.47 13.80
N TYR A 953 17.11 10.75 12.78
CA TYR A 953 17.14 12.05 12.10
C TYR A 953 15.84 12.33 11.30
N HIS A 954 15.10 11.32 10.83
CA HIS A 954 13.79 11.53 10.18
C HIS A 954 12.79 12.21 11.12
N ARG A 955 12.88 11.96 12.44
CA ARG A 955 11.96 12.53 13.45
C ARG A 955 12.12 14.03 13.68
N VAL A 956 13.19 14.63 13.15
CA VAL A 956 13.60 16.01 13.49
C VAL A 956 13.96 16.86 12.27
N SER A 957 14.17 16.24 11.11
CA SER A 957 14.68 16.90 9.90
C SER A 957 13.58 17.50 9.01
N ARG A 958 13.99 18.39 8.10
CA ARG A 958 13.10 19.17 7.22
C ARG A 958 13.37 18.85 5.74
N PRO A 959 12.43 19.13 4.82
CA PRO A 959 12.61 19.02 3.37
C PRO A 959 13.71 19.92 2.74
N THR A 960 14.66 20.44 3.53
CA THR A 960 15.79 21.26 3.07
C THR A 960 17.06 20.44 2.81
N TYR A 961 17.02 19.12 3.05
CA TYR A 961 18.15 18.18 2.88
C TYR A 961 17.83 17.01 1.94
N CYS A 962 16.67 17.05 1.27
CA CYS A 962 16.13 16.07 0.32
C CYS A 962 15.61 16.79 -0.93
#